data_AF-A0A3N2NLP5-F1
#
_entry.id   AF-A0A3N2NLP5-F1
#
_cell.length_a   1.000
_cell.length_b   1.000
_cell.length_c   1.000
_cell.angle_alpha   90.00
_cell.angle_beta   90.00
_cell.angle_gamma   90.00
#
_symmetry.space_group_name_H-M   'P 1'
#
loop_
_entity.id
_entity.type
_entity.pdbx_description
1 polymer ?
#
loop_
_entity_poly.entity_id
_entity_poly.type
_entity_poly.pdbx_seq_one_letter_code
_entity_poly.pdbx_strand_id
1 'polypeptide(L)'
;MKSNKLIVTALMAGGMLSGAPLLAQPKAVDVQSAWKAYALPKATNYSVFFNPSGPGVSLPILWGFDTAWNSRDNMLRGVRFATPATISCARVSFQPWAEITEKGVLPQSLQKNLDARMQTVGLIGKKVDIVLNLDGGDPTIKEIYGGWKYENPEDPWWSPKEYIGNVVEQGPKWADLIDATAAAVEAKGYKVITASPLNEPDLELNGTPIDLFYEISKNLKDFTRYPRFENIRISGGNTLNNDEAMKWYEHNKEFLDEGNTHQLAGSFDTYAEFFTKVREDGRHATADELHNVMEAMVGVEYGMQTGIWWGTAEQARGEFMKASFGERLGYAENRDAWSAAAVYRAPDGKLQGFLGCSERQAKPSSYKFVSLGGDVFIDGYGPLREYTVDLPGDPTGAYQSALQRNAETVVAIETGDDVRPVINGEYAIVNKGSRLALGARGGNTANMTPLEQQSYAGASHQLWNVTPLPYDKGGDFSYFWMANSTDGQRIDDLNYSLDADGMMICYAPGDGANQQWAFEYDGDGWFHIRNKHSALYLECIGGEGGTLIQKERADNASQMWRLLPAGATLEFDAPVAPVGLEVTPRSASALLEWEPVADSGDVTYTVLRAGKGSDVYNTIARGLTLTSFLDNTVTEKEYSYKVLAMDASGNRSAASTPVSCETIGEKELIAHLPFTENLTDISGNDFSVKTNSSSSFRDNSLYMRGEYYQLPYSLLCHEDFTIMMRALRTSAVDGLTLFSTGIGEESYMDLSLSNGGQLTLTASNGRNKDMIYTTEAPYRTSVHVAIAVEKGKVTLYVDGKAVGTGLDGYVPSERLLSYIGRGQKMTNNNFVGLLSDFRVYNHALSAYEIEVIAAAVSGVEGIMSASPSIVAVEYYTPQGTRLTEQADYGITIIRTRYSDGSVTTSKVVK
;
A
#
# COMPACT_ATOMS: atom_id res chain seq x y z
N MET A 1 24.29 73.59 -46.12
CA MET A 1 23.53 74.01 -44.93
C MET A 1 22.19 74.58 -45.38
N LYS A 2 21.19 73.71 -45.44
CA LYS A 2 19.78 73.87 -45.83
C LYS A 2 19.03 72.91 -44.88
N SER A 3 17.75 73.02 -44.54
CA SER A 3 16.71 74.04 -44.59
C SER A 3 15.49 73.37 -43.92
N ASN A 4 14.64 74.17 -43.30
CA ASN A 4 13.18 73.98 -43.19
C ASN A 4 12.61 72.70 -42.56
N LYS A 5 12.04 72.92 -41.38
CA LYS A 5 10.95 72.15 -40.77
C LYS A 5 9.73 72.14 -41.69
N LEU A 6 9.21 70.96 -42.01
CA LEU A 6 7.82 70.77 -42.42
C LEU A 6 7.21 69.68 -41.54
N ILE A 7 6.10 70.01 -40.91
CA ILE A 7 5.21 69.12 -40.17
C ILE A 7 4.39 68.35 -41.20
N VAL A 8 4.41 67.01 -41.15
CA VAL A 8 3.33 66.17 -41.70
C VAL A 8 3.07 65.02 -40.71
N THR A 9 1.89 65.08 -40.12
CA THR A 9 1.23 64.02 -39.36
C THR A 9 0.91 62.86 -40.30
N ALA A 10 1.30 61.63 -39.95
CA ALA A 10 0.76 60.41 -40.55
C ALA A 10 0.50 59.39 -39.44
N LEU A 11 -0.79 59.16 -39.17
CA LEU A 11 -1.29 57.99 -38.47
C LEU A 11 -0.79 56.72 -39.17
N MET A 12 -0.17 55.82 -38.43
CA MET A 12 -0.16 54.39 -38.73
C MET A 12 -0.57 53.65 -37.47
N ALA A 13 -1.86 53.34 -37.41
CA ALA A 13 -2.37 52.24 -36.62
C ALA A 13 -1.95 50.95 -37.33
N GLY A 14 -1.19 50.12 -36.64
CA GLY A 14 -0.73 48.82 -37.11
C GLY A 14 -0.17 48.08 -35.92
N GLY A 15 -1.05 47.42 -35.16
CA GLY A 15 -0.66 46.57 -34.05
C GLY A 15 0.22 45.43 -34.54
N MET A 16 1.50 45.49 -34.21
CA MET A 16 2.36 44.30 -34.13
C MET A 16 2.38 43.87 -32.66
N LEU A 17 1.41 43.05 -32.26
CA LEU A 17 1.64 42.07 -31.20
C LEU A 17 2.38 40.91 -31.87
N SER A 18 3.70 41.01 -31.95
CA SER A 18 4.54 39.85 -32.21
C SER A 18 4.40 38.93 -31.01
N GLY A 19 3.55 37.90 -31.12
CA GLY A 19 3.54 36.79 -30.17
C GLY A 19 4.92 36.13 -30.21
N ALA A 20 5.77 36.47 -29.23
CA ALA A 20 6.96 35.68 -28.97
C ALA A 20 6.50 34.25 -28.68
N PRO A 21 7.20 33.21 -29.17
CA PRO A 21 6.90 31.86 -28.73
C PRO A 21 7.06 31.82 -27.20
N LEU A 22 6.00 31.41 -26.49
CA LEU A 22 6.05 31.10 -25.05
C LEU A 22 6.99 29.90 -24.87
N LEU A 23 8.29 30.17 -24.83
CA LEU A 23 9.32 29.17 -24.60
C LEU A 23 9.46 29.00 -23.08
N ALA A 24 9.36 27.75 -22.62
CA ALA A 24 9.73 27.41 -21.25
C ALA A 24 11.18 27.80 -20.98
N GLN A 25 11.52 28.11 -19.71
CA GLN A 25 12.92 28.23 -19.31
C GLN A 25 13.68 26.96 -19.69
N PRO A 26 14.82 27.06 -20.39
CA PRO A 26 15.58 25.89 -20.81
C PRO A 26 16.08 25.11 -19.58
N LYS A 27 16.02 23.78 -19.66
CA LYS A 27 16.52 22.89 -18.62
C LYS A 27 17.94 23.25 -18.17
N ALA A 28 18.11 23.57 -16.89
CA ALA A 28 19.43 23.69 -16.26
C ALA A 28 20.03 22.29 -15.99
N VAL A 29 21.36 22.23 -15.99
CA VAL A 29 22.21 21.02 -15.90
C VAL A 29 21.87 20.13 -14.69
N ASP A 30 21.82 18.81 -14.91
CA ASP A 30 21.82 17.67 -13.97
C ASP A 30 21.39 17.91 -12.50
N VAL A 31 20.15 18.39 -12.28
CA VAL A 31 19.56 18.54 -10.94
C VAL A 31 18.76 17.29 -10.56
N GLN A 32 18.86 16.84 -9.30
CA GLN A 32 17.97 15.82 -8.74
C GLN A 32 16.59 16.43 -8.47
N SER A 33 15.50 15.78 -8.89
CA SER A 33 14.14 16.24 -8.63
C SER A 33 13.33 15.21 -7.83
N ALA A 34 12.33 15.69 -7.09
CA ALA A 34 11.42 14.83 -6.32
C ALA A 34 10.81 13.74 -7.22
N TRP A 35 10.28 14.16 -8.37
CA TRP A 35 9.71 13.23 -9.35
C TRP A 35 10.75 12.28 -9.94
N LYS A 36 11.99 12.71 -10.22
CA LYS A 36 13.06 11.83 -10.73
C LYS A 36 13.39 10.72 -9.73
N ALA A 37 13.36 10.99 -8.42
CA ALA A 37 13.57 10.00 -7.36
C ALA A 37 12.38 9.03 -7.16
N TYR A 38 11.16 9.40 -7.58
CA TYR A 38 9.96 8.59 -7.41
C TYR A 38 10.03 7.22 -8.10
N ALA A 39 9.92 6.11 -7.38
CA ALA A 39 9.83 4.79 -7.98
C ALA A 39 8.39 4.52 -8.44
N LEU A 40 8.20 4.11 -9.70
CA LEU A 40 6.87 3.69 -10.15
C LEU A 40 6.46 2.39 -9.46
N PRO A 41 5.26 2.32 -8.87
CA PRO A 41 4.75 1.07 -8.32
C PRO A 41 4.47 0.08 -9.45
N LYS A 42 4.50 -1.21 -9.11
CA LYS A 42 3.97 -2.28 -9.98
C LYS A 42 2.48 -2.05 -10.22
N ALA A 43 2.03 -2.31 -11.44
CA ALA A 43 0.61 -2.22 -11.79
C ALA A 43 -0.24 -3.23 -11.00
N THR A 44 -1.38 -2.78 -10.50
CA THR A 44 -2.40 -3.63 -9.85
C THR A 44 -3.79 -3.07 -10.14
N ASN A 45 -4.79 -3.95 -10.09
CA ASN A 45 -6.19 -3.62 -10.30
C ASN A 45 -6.88 -3.06 -9.05
N TYR A 46 -6.28 -3.22 -7.87
CA TYR A 46 -6.91 -2.82 -6.60
C TYR A 46 -6.08 -1.74 -5.92
N SER A 47 -6.74 -0.65 -5.53
CA SER A 47 -6.10 0.48 -4.86
C SER A 47 -6.81 0.81 -3.56
N VAL A 48 -6.05 1.00 -2.49
CA VAL A 48 -6.52 1.52 -1.21
C VAL A 48 -6.23 3.01 -1.19
N PHE A 49 -7.24 3.81 -1.53
CA PHE A 49 -7.14 5.27 -1.45
C PHE A 49 -7.33 5.73 0.00
N PHE A 50 -6.45 6.61 0.47
CA PHE A 50 -6.54 7.15 1.82
C PHE A 50 -5.94 8.57 1.88
N ASN A 51 -6.41 9.39 2.83
CA ASN A 51 -5.78 10.66 3.15
C ASN A 51 -5.21 10.57 4.58
N PRO A 52 -3.88 10.64 4.79
CA PRO A 52 -3.25 10.55 6.12
C PRO A 52 -3.85 11.48 7.17
N SER A 53 -4.30 12.67 6.76
CA SER A 53 -4.92 13.69 7.61
C SER A 53 -6.44 13.77 7.48
N GLY A 54 -7.06 12.90 6.67
CA GLY A 54 -8.51 12.84 6.50
C GLY A 54 -9.20 12.28 7.75
N PRO A 55 -10.50 12.55 7.97
CA PRO A 55 -11.21 12.15 9.18
C PRO A 55 -11.40 10.63 9.32
N GLY A 56 -11.46 9.88 8.22
CA GLY A 56 -11.73 8.44 8.25
C GLY A 56 -13.13 8.07 8.73
N VAL A 57 -13.32 6.79 9.07
CA VAL A 57 -14.57 6.21 9.57
C VAL A 57 -14.28 5.40 10.84
N SER A 58 -15.01 5.66 11.92
CA SER A 58 -14.93 4.87 13.15
C SER A 58 -15.88 3.66 13.04
N LEU A 59 -15.33 2.45 13.24
CA LEU A 59 -16.06 1.18 13.17
C LEU A 59 -15.86 0.43 14.49
N PRO A 60 -16.68 0.71 15.52
CA PRO A 60 -16.49 0.13 16.85
C PRO A 60 -16.61 -1.39 16.82
N ILE A 61 -15.66 -2.07 17.47
CA ILE A 61 -15.55 -3.53 17.47
C ILE A 61 -15.07 -4.03 18.84
N LEU A 62 -15.54 -5.20 19.24
CA LEU A 62 -15.04 -5.92 20.42
C LEU A 62 -14.14 -7.06 19.97
N TRP A 63 -12.96 -7.17 20.57
CA TRP A 63 -12.01 -8.24 20.26
C TRP A 63 -11.89 -9.26 21.40
N GLY A 64 -11.66 -10.52 21.04
CA GLY A 64 -11.39 -11.58 22.00
C GLY A 64 -10.46 -12.67 21.49
N PHE A 65 -10.14 -13.59 22.39
CA PHE A 65 -9.35 -14.79 22.10
C PHE A 65 -10.11 -16.05 22.46
N ASP A 66 -9.89 -17.09 21.68
CA ASP A 66 -10.49 -18.39 21.88
C ASP A 66 -9.72 -19.28 22.88
N THR A 67 -10.45 -20.18 23.54
CA THR A 67 -9.91 -21.26 24.39
C THR A 67 -10.48 -22.64 24.06
N ALA A 68 -11.15 -22.82 22.91
CA ALA A 68 -11.61 -24.14 22.46
C ALA A 68 -10.42 -25.11 22.40
N TRP A 69 -9.33 -24.69 21.75
CA TRP A 69 -8.01 -25.28 21.92
C TRP A 69 -7.26 -24.57 23.04
N ASN A 70 -7.46 -25.04 24.27
CA ASN A 70 -6.92 -24.41 25.47
C ASN A 70 -5.38 -24.45 25.49
N SER A 71 -4.75 -23.40 24.97
CA SER A 71 -3.31 -23.23 24.88
C SER A 71 -2.87 -21.98 25.65
N ARG A 72 -2.06 -22.19 26.69
CA ARG A 72 -1.41 -21.11 27.46
C ARG A 72 -0.61 -20.20 26.52
N ASP A 73 0.12 -20.80 25.59
CA ASP A 73 1.07 -20.11 24.73
C ASP A 73 0.35 -19.20 23.73
N ASN A 74 -0.74 -19.68 23.10
CA ASN A 74 -1.53 -18.87 22.18
C ASN A 74 -2.15 -17.66 22.89
N MET A 75 -2.72 -17.85 24.07
CA MET A 75 -3.30 -16.77 24.85
C MET A 75 -2.24 -15.76 25.30
N LEU A 76 -1.12 -16.23 25.87
CA LEU A 76 -0.05 -15.34 26.35
C LEU A 76 0.53 -14.50 25.20
N ARG A 77 0.80 -15.12 24.05
CA ARG A 77 1.28 -14.43 22.85
C ARG A 77 0.25 -13.42 22.35
N GLY A 78 -1.01 -13.82 22.22
CA GLY A 78 -2.10 -12.93 21.80
C GLY A 78 -2.25 -11.72 22.72
N VAL A 79 -2.20 -11.93 24.04
CA VAL A 79 -2.25 -10.85 25.05
C VAL A 79 -1.07 -9.89 24.91
N ARG A 80 0.15 -10.37 24.66
CA ARG A 80 1.32 -9.50 24.49
C ARG A 80 1.27 -8.66 23.22
N PHE A 81 0.91 -9.25 22.09
CA PHE A 81 0.80 -8.53 20.82
C PHE A 81 -0.34 -7.50 20.82
N ALA A 82 -1.52 -7.92 21.27
CA ALA A 82 -2.72 -7.07 21.25
C ALA A 82 -2.81 -6.13 22.45
N THR A 83 -2.12 -6.42 23.55
CA THR A 83 -2.22 -5.81 24.89
C THR A 83 -3.55 -6.10 25.62
N PRO A 84 -3.55 -6.20 26.97
CA PRO A 84 -4.77 -6.37 27.75
C PRO A 84 -5.86 -5.32 27.51
N ALA A 85 -5.50 -4.11 27.10
CA ALA A 85 -6.44 -3.01 26.92
C ALA A 85 -7.42 -3.25 25.75
N THR A 86 -6.96 -3.91 24.68
CA THR A 86 -7.77 -4.15 23.47
C THR A 86 -8.72 -5.34 23.58
N ILE A 87 -8.48 -6.22 24.56
CA ILE A 87 -9.25 -7.45 24.74
C ILE A 87 -10.50 -7.16 25.57
N SER A 88 -11.65 -7.48 24.99
CA SER A 88 -12.98 -7.24 25.56
C SER A 88 -13.68 -8.52 26.01
N CYS A 89 -13.43 -9.64 25.31
CA CYS A 89 -14.03 -10.92 25.63
C CYS A 89 -13.05 -12.10 25.47
N ALA A 90 -13.45 -13.27 25.96
CA ALA A 90 -12.81 -14.55 25.67
C ALA A 90 -13.86 -15.61 25.37
N ARG A 91 -13.59 -16.48 24.38
CA ARG A 91 -14.46 -17.60 24.06
C ARG A 91 -14.07 -18.83 24.88
N VAL A 92 -15.03 -19.42 25.59
CA VAL A 92 -14.81 -20.51 26.56
C VAL A 92 -15.78 -21.65 26.30
N SER A 93 -15.26 -22.84 26.06
CA SER A 93 -16.11 -23.94 25.60
C SER A 93 -16.75 -24.75 26.70
N PHE A 94 -18.01 -25.17 26.47
CA PHE A 94 -18.67 -26.27 27.18
C PHE A 94 -18.51 -27.57 26.37
N GLN A 95 -18.65 -28.71 27.05
CA GLN A 95 -18.38 -30.03 26.47
C GLN A 95 -19.47 -31.05 26.84
N PRO A 96 -20.02 -31.79 25.86
CA PRO A 96 -21.05 -32.81 26.06
C PRO A 96 -20.48 -34.16 26.50
N TRP A 97 -19.49 -34.16 27.40
CA TRP A 97 -18.74 -35.36 27.82
C TRP A 97 -19.26 -35.99 29.13
N ALA A 98 -20.30 -35.42 29.74
CA ALA A 98 -20.97 -35.95 30.93
C ALA A 98 -22.41 -35.41 31.03
N GLU A 99 -23.33 -36.20 31.60
CA GLU A 99 -24.71 -35.74 31.85
C GLU A 99 -24.77 -34.73 32.99
N ILE A 100 -25.62 -33.70 32.83
CA ILE A 100 -26.05 -32.85 33.93
C ILE A 100 -27.12 -33.57 34.75
N THR A 101 -26.75 -34.00 35.95
CA THR A 101 -27.64 -34.72 36.88
C THR A 101 -28.29 -33.81 37.92
N GLU A 102 -27.71 -32.62 38.15
CA GLU A 102 -28.25 -31.57 39.01
C GLU A 102 -28.19 -30.23 38.25
N LYS A 103 -29.33 -29.54 38.18
CA LYS A 103 -29.47 -28.32 37.39
C LYS A 103 -28.53 -27.22 37.88
N GLY A 104 -27.81 -26.58 36.94
CA GLY A 104 -26.87 -25.51 37.25
C GLY A 104 -25.54 -26.00 37.84
N VAL A 105 -25.34 -27.31 37.98
CA VAL A 105 -24.14 -27.89 38.59
C VAL A 105 -23.38 -28.72 37.55
N LEU A 106 -22.13 -28.32 37.28
CA LEU A 106 -21.25 -29.10 36.42
C LEU A 106 -20.72 -30.35 37.15
N PRO A 107 -20.72 -31.52 36.49
CA PRO A 107 -19.93 -32.67 36.93
C PRO A 107 -18.45 -32.31 37.10
N GLN A 108 -17.77 -33.00 38.02
CA GLN A 108 -16.37 -32.71 38.38
C GLN A 108 -15.42 -32.73 37.17
N SER A 109 -15.64 -33.61 36.19
CA SER A 109 -14.84 -33.69 34.97
C SER A 109 -14.96 -32.43 34.12
N LEU A 110 -16.18 -31.94 33.89
CA LEU A 110 -16.44 -30.71 33.13
C LEU A 110 -15.96 -29.47 33.89
N GLN A 111 -16.18 -29.43 35.22
CA GLN A 111 -15.68 -28.35 36.06
C GLN A 111 -14.15 -28.22 35.99
N LYS A 112 -13.42 -29.35 36.02
CA LYS A 112 -11.96 -29.35 35.90
C LYS A 112 -11.49 -28.81 34.54
N ASN A 113 -12.19 -29.14 33.46
CA ASN A 113 -11.86 -28.64 32.13
C ASN A 113 -12.12 -27.13 32.02
N LEU A 114 -13.29 -26.67 32.48
CA LEU A 114 -13.62 -25.25 32.57
C LEU A 114 -12.58 -24.48 33.39
N ASP A 115 -12.18 -25.01 34.55
CA ASP A 115 -11.16 -24.39 35.41
C ASP A 115 -9.84 -24.18 34.67
N ALA A 116 -9.42 -25.14 33.85
CA ALA A 116 -8.21 -25.03 33.03
C ALA A 116 -8.33 -23.94 31.96
N ARG A 117 -9.50 -23.80 31.30
CA ARG A 117 -9.75 -22.70 30.35
C ARG A 117 -9.75 -21.34 31.04
N MET A 118 -10.40 -21.25 32.20
CA MET A 118 -10.47 -19.99 32.95
C MET A 118 -9.11 -19.56 33.54
N GLN A 119 -8.19 -20.50 33.79
CA GLN A 119 -6.80 -20.17 34.12
C GLN A 119 -6.10 -19.48 32.94
N THR A 120 -6.30 -19.99 31.72
CA THR A 120 -5.77 -19.37 30.49
C THR A 120 -6.37 -17.98 30.27
N VAL A 121 -7.70 -17.81 30.41
CA VAL A 121 -8.37 -16.49 30.37
C VAL A 121 -7.77 -15.54 31.41
N GLY A 122 -7.34 -16.04 32.57
CA GLY A 122 -6.67 -15.26 33.61
C GLY A 122 -5.39 -14.55 33.15
N LEU A 123 -4.71 -15.04 32.11
CA LEU A 123 -3.50 -14.43 31.55
C LEU A 123 -3.74 -13.04 30.94
N ILE A 124 -5.00 -12.72 30.60
CA ILE A 124 -5.38 -11.38 30.14
C ILE A 124 -5.12 -10.32 31.25
N GLY A 125 -5.05 -10.73 32.52
CA GLY A 125 -4.72 -9.84 33.63
C GLY A 125 -5.86 -8.93 34.08
N LYS A 126 -7.04 -9.03 33.44
CA LYS A 126 -8.29 -8.38 33.86
C LYS A 126 -9.49 -9.31 33.60
N LYS A 127 -10.63 -9.02 34.23
CA LYS A 127 -11.89 -9.66 33.88
C LYS A 127 -12.34 -9.16 32.51
N VAL A 128 -12.80 -10.09 31.68
CA VAL A 128 -13.38 -9.86 30.35
C VAL A 128 -14.74 -10.53 30.28
N ASP A 129 -15.56 -10.16 29.32
CA ASP A 129 -16.82 -10.86 29.07
C ASP A 129 -16.55 -12.25 28.47
N ILE A 130 -17.42 -13.22 28.75
CA ILE A 130 -17.28 -14.61 28.30
C ILE A 130 -18.33 -14.93 27.24
N VAL A 131 -17.85 -15.49 26.13
CA VAL A 131 -18.67 -16.05 25.05
C VAL A 131 -18.56 -17.56 25.14
N LEU A 132 -19.67 -18.25 25.38
CA LEU A 132 -19.67 -19.71 25.45
C LEU A 132 -19.80 -20.31 24.04
N ASN A 133 -19.03 -21.37 23.76
CA ASN A 133 -19.16 -22.14 22.52
C ASN A 133 -19.08 -23.66 22.79
N LEU A 134 -19.44 -24.46 21.78
CA LEU A 134 -19.33 -25.90 21.85
C LEU A 134 -17.91 -26.37 21.50
N ASP A 135 -17.32 -27.18 22.38
CA ASP A 135 -16.23 -28.12 22.04
C ASP A 135 -16.85 -29.53 21.99
N GLY A 136 -17.28 -29.91 20.78
CA GLY A 136 -18.09 -31.11 20.51
C GLY A 136 -17.30 -32.35 20.10
N GLY A 137 -15.97 -32.30 20.18
CA GLY A 137 -15.12 -33.42 19.83
C GLY A 137 -15.34 -34.65 20.71
N ASP A 138 -14.71 -35.77 20.33
CA ASP A 138 -14.80 -37.02 21.09
C ASP A 138 -14.29 -36.83 22.55
N PRO A 139 -14.98 -37.39 23.58
CA PRO A 139 -16.12 -38.32 23.49
C PRO A 139 -17.47 -37.65 23.80
N THR A 140 -18.10 -37.00 22.81
CA THR A 140 -19.50 -36.56 22.92
C THR A 140 -20.42 -37.76 23.23
N ILE A 141 -21.22 -37.68 24.30
CA ILE A 141 -22.16 -38.74 24.69
C ILE A 141 -23.43 -38.63 23.83
N LYS A 142 -23.39 -39.25 22.65
CA LYS A 142 -24.46 -39.16 21.65
C LYS A 142 -25.82 -39.68 22.13
N GLU A 143 -25.84 -40.60 23.09
CA GLU A 143 -27.10 -41.10 23.67
C GLU A 143 -27.85 -40.02 24.46
N ILE A 144 -27.14 -39.01 24.97
CA ILE A 144 -27.70 -37.91 25.78
C ILE A 144 -27.87 -36.65 24.95
N TYR A 145 -26.84 -36.33 24.15
CA TYR A 145 -26.73 -35.06 23.43
C TYR A 145 -27.00 -35.19 21.93
N GLY A 146 -27.12 -36.41 21.42
CA GLY A 146 -27.33 -36.66 20.00
C GLY A 146 -26.06 -36.52 19.18
N GLY A 147 -26.20 -36.80 17.89
CA GLY A 147 -25.11 -36.74 16.91
C GLY A 147 -25.23 -37.82 15.86
N TRP A 148 -24.51 -37.65 14.75
CA TRP A 148 -24.49 -38.63 13.67
C TRP A 148 -23.62 -39.84 14.03
N LYS A 149 -24.13 -41.02 13.71
CA LYS A 149 -23.39 -42.27 13.66
C LYS A 149 -23.18 -42.66 12.21
N TYR A 150 -21.92 -42.80 11.83
CA TYR A 150 -21.51 -43.20 10.49
C TYR A 150 -21.33 -44.72 10.43
N GLU A 151 -21.77 -45.33 9.33
CA GLU A 151 -21.50 -46.74 9.07
C GLU A 151 -19.99 -47.01 8.94
N ASN A 152 -19.26 -46.09 8.32
CA ASN A 152 -17.80 -46.08 8.21
C ASN A 152 -17.23 -44.78 8.81
N PRO A 153 -16.74 -44.82 10.06
CA PRO A 153 -16.13 -43.66 10.71
C PRO A 153 -14.81 -43.19 10.08
N GLU A 154 -14.14 -44.03 9.28
CA GLU A 154 -12.88 -43.66 8.61
C GLU A 154 -13.10 -42.90 7.29
N ASP A 155 -14.33 -42.90 6.76
CA ASP A 155 -14.74 -42.10 5.59
C ASP A 155 -16.12 -41.45 5.84
N PRO A 156 -16.21 -40.51 6.80
CA PRO A 156 -17.49 -39.95 7.21
C PRO A 156 -18.19 -39.20 6.07
N TRP A 157 -17.43 -38.63 5.12
CA TRP A 157 -17.92 -37.74 4.05
C TRP A 157 -18.87 -38.41 3.05
N TRP A 158 -18.71 -39.73 2.86
CA TRP A 158 -19.51 -40.52 1.92
C TRP A 158 -20.28 -41.65 2.61
N SER A 159 -20.14 -41.77 3.93
CA SER A 159 -20.77 -42.84 4.68
C SER A 159 -22.24 -42.52 4.98
N PRO A 160 -23.15 -43.48 4.78
CA PRO A 160 -24.50 -43.37 5.32
C PRO A 160 -24.45 -43.11 6.83
N LYS A 161 -25.34 -42.23 7.29
CA LYS A 161 -25.39 -41.78 8.68
C LYS A 161 -26.79 -41.89 9.27
N GLU A 162 -26.85 -42.24 10.54
CA GLU A 162 -28.06 -42.30 11.35
C GLU A 162 -27.94 -41.33 12.52
N TYR A 163 -29.01 -40.61 12.84
CA TYR A 163 -29.05 -39.73 14.01
C TYR A 163 -29.34 -40.53 15.28
N ILE A 164 -28.53 -40.35 16.32
CA ILE A 164 -28.77 -41.00 17.62
C ILE A 164 -29.71 -40.13 18.47
N GLY A 165 -30.87 -40.69 18.81
CA GLY A 165 -31.84 -40.09 19.74
C GLY A 165 -32.90 -39.20 19.08
N ASN A 166 -33.48 -38.27 19.85
CA ASN A 166 -34.57 -37.40 19.42
C ASN A 166 -34.25 -35.94 19.77
N VAL A 167 -34.26 -35.07 18.76
CA VAL A 167 -33.88 -33.66 18.91
C VAL A 167 -34.72 -32.90 19.95
N VAL A 168 -36.00 -33.24 20.10
CA VAL A 168 -36.91 -32.60 21.07
C VAL A 168 -36.58 -33.02 22.51
N GLU A 169 -36.19 -34.28 22.71
CA GLU A 169 -35.79 -34.79 24.02
C GLU A 169 -34.38 -34.32 24.42
N GLN A 170 -33.52 -34.09 23.43
CA GLN A 170 -32.12 -33.69 23.62
C GLN A 170 -31.93 -32.18 23.79
N GLY A 171 -32.80 -31.35 23.19
CA GLY A 171 -32.75 -29.88 23.33
C GLY A 171 -32.65 -29.40 24.79
N PRO A 172 -33.50 -29.89 25.72
CA PRO A 172 -33.38 -29.57 27.14
C PRO A 172 -32.07 -30.03 27.79
N LYS A 173 -31.51 -31.17 27.37
CA LYS A 173 -30.26 -31.72 27.93
C LYS A 173 -29.06 -30.81 27.62
N TRP A 174 -29.01 -30.31 26.38
CA TRP A 174 -28.05 -29.28 25.98
C TRP A 174 -28.26 -27.98 26.74
N ALA A 175 -29.50 -27.50 26.87
CA ALA A 175 -29.79 -26.28 27.60
C ALA A 175 -29.37 -26.37 29.09
N ASP A 176 -29.57 -27.51 29.75
CA ASP A 176 -29.09 -27.76 31.11
C ASP A 176 -27.53 -27.72 31.20
N LEU A 177 -26.82 -28.22 30.18
CA LEU A 177 -25.34 -28.17 30.09
C LEU A 177 -24.80 -26.74 29.91
N ILE A 178 -25.40 -25.97 29.00
CA ILE A 178 -24.98 -24.60 28.72
C ILE A 178 -25.26 -23.72 29.96
N ASP A 179 -26.43 -23.84 30.59
CA ASP A 179 -26.77 -23.09 31.82
C ASP A 179 -25.85 -23.46 33.00
N ALA A 180 -25.55 -24.75 33.20
CA ALA A 180 -24.60 -25.17 34.22
C ALA A 180 -23.18 -24.61 33.99
N THR A 181 -22.75 -24.56 32.72
CA THR A 181 -21.45 -23.94 32.37
C THR A 181 -21.47 -22.45 32.62
N ALA A 182 -22.53 -21.75 32.21
CA ALA A 182 -22.68 -20.32 32.47
C ALA A 182 -22.67 -20.01 33.98
N ALA A 183 -23.42 -20.79 34.77
CA ALA A 183 -23.44 -20.67 36.23
C ALA A 183 -22.03 -20.84 36.84
N ALA A 184 -21.26 -21.82 36.36
CA ALA A 184 -19.91 -22.08 36.85
C ALA A 184 -18.91 -20.97 36.46
N VAL A 185 -19.08 -20.34 35.29
CA VAL A 185 -18.31 -19.15 34.88
C VAL A 185 -18.66 -17.94 35.75
N GLU A 186 -19.95 -17.68 35.96
CA GLU A 186 -20.44 -16.56 36.79
C GLU A 186 -20.02 -16.71 38.26
N ALA A 187 -20.00 -17.93 38.79
CA ALA A 187 -19.50 -18.22 40.14
C ALA A 187 -18.01 -17.84 40.32
N LYS A 188 -17.24 -17.71 39.23
CA LYS A 188 -15.85 -17.22 39.23
C LYS A 188 -15.75 -15.70 39.06
N GLY A 189 -16.88 -14.99 39.05
CA GLY A 189 -16.96 -13.54 38.92
C GLY A 189 -16.71 -13.01 37.51
N TYR A 190 -16.97 -13.83 36.49
CA TYR A 190 -17.00 -13.39 35.08
C TYR A 190 -18.45 -13.18 34.64
N LYS A 191 -18.65 -12.32 33.63
CA LYS A 191 -19.96 -12.13 33.02
C LYS A 191 -20.04 -12.95 31.74
N VAL A 192 -21.05 -13.81 31.62
CA VAL A 192 -21.36 -14.46 30.34
C VAL A 192 -22.26 -13.53 29.55
N ILE A 193 -21.93 -13.27 28.28
CA ILE A 193 -22.70 -12.34 27.42
C ILE A 193 -23.38 -13.03 26.25
N THR A 194 -22.84 -14.16 25.81
CA THR A 194 -23.31 -14.92 24.66
C THR A 194 -23.09 -16.41 24.90
N ALA A 195 -24.00 -17.24 24.40
CA ALA A 195 -23.78 -18.66 24.22
C ALA A 195 -24.12 -19.06 22.77
N SER A 196 -23.18 -19.76 22.14
CA SER A 196 -23.32 -20.44 20.85
C SER A 196 -23.64 -21.92 21.11
N PRO A 197 -24.90 -22.37 20.95
CA PRO A 197 -25.30 -23.73 21.29
C PRO A 197 -24.54 -24.83 20.57
N LEU A 198 -24.14 -24.61 19.32
CA LEU A 198 -23.43 -25.56 18.48
C LEU A 198 -22.30 -24.83 17.74
N ASN A 199 -21.24 -25.55 17.38
CA ASN A 199 -20.10 -25.06 16.59
C ASN A 199 -19.91 -25.96 15.37
N GLU A 200 -19.84 -25.36 14.18
CA GLU A 200 -19.70 -26.05 12.89
C GLU A 200 -20.69 -27.21 12.69
N PRO A 201 -22.01 -27.03 12.93
CA PRO A 201 -22.96 -28.13 12.86
C PRO A 201 -23.24 -28.61 11.42
N ASP A 202 -22.78 -27.87 10.41
CA ASP A 202 -22.73 -28.24 9.00
C ASP A 202 -21.58 -29.20 8.66
N LEU A 203 -20.52 -29.23 9.49
CA LEU A 203 -19.44 -30.19 9.36
C LEU A 203 -19.91 -31.55 9.87
N GLU A 204 -19.74 -32.61 9.07
CA GLU A 204 -20.27 -33.93 9.41
C GLU A 204 -19.71 -34.52 10.73
N LEU A 205 -18.42 -34.33 11.03
CA LEU A 205 -17.79 -34.83 12.27
C LEU A 205 -18.43 -34.27 13.55
N ASN A 206 -18.81 -32.99 13.56
CA ASN A 206 -19.54 -32.31 14.65
C ASN A 206 -21.04 -32.18 14.34
N GLY A 207 -21.51 -32.85 13.29
CA GLY A 207 -22.74 -32.53 12.62
C GLY A 207 -23.95 -32.86 13.46
N THR A 208 -24.92 -31.98 13.44
CA THR A 208 -26.22 -32.18 14.10
C THR A 208 -27.35 -31.70 13.18
N PRO A 209 -28.57 -32.21 13.32
CA PRO A 209 -29.72 -31.66 12.61
C PRO A 209 -29.94 -30.19 12.98
N ILE A 210 -30.30 -29.37 12.00
CA ILE A 210 -30.65 -27.95 12.22
C ILE A 210 -31.77 -27.77 13.26
N ASP A 211 -32.68 -28.75 13.35
CA ASP A 211 -33.78 -28.76 14.32
C ASP A 211 -33.30 -28.98 15.77
N LEU A 212 -32.14 -29.61 15.97
CA LEU A 212 -31.55 -29.69 17.30
C LEU A 212 -31.17 -28.30 17.79
N PHE A 213 -30.51 -27.49 16.95
CA PHE A 213 -30.18 -26.10 17.26
C PHE A 213 -31.44 -25.32 17.68
N TYR A 214 -32.52 -25.50 16.92
CA TYR A 214 -33.79 -24.82 17.15
C TYR A 214 -34.36 -25.18 18.51
N GLU A 215 -34.42 -26.49 18.84
CA GLU A 215 -34.92 -26.94 20.14
C GLU A 215 -34.04 -26.51 21.31
N ILE A 216 -32.71 -26.44 21.16
CA ILE A 216 -31.83 -25.90 22.21
C ILE A 216 -32.14 -24.42 22.47
N SER A 217 -32.16 -23.61 21.40
CA SER A 217 -32.37 -22.16 21.48
C SER A 217 -33.74 -21.82 22.07
N LYS A 218 -34.78 -22.53 21.62
CA LYS A 218 -36.15 -22.45 22.16
C LYS A 218 -36.20 -22.75 23.66
N ASN A 219 -35.50 -23.79 24.12
CA ASN A 219 -35.46 -24.13 25.54
C ASN A 219 -34.76 -23.05 26.36
N LEU A 220 -33.63 -22.52 25.89
CA LEU A 220 -32.90 -21.44 26.57
C LEU A 220 -33.71 -20.13 26.69
N LYS A 221 -34.71 -19.91 25.81
CA LYS A 221 -35.66 -18.79 25.90
C LYS A 221 -36.78 -18.99 26.94
N ASP A 222 -36.92 -20.16 27.57
CA ASP A 222 -37.78 -20.31 28.75
C ASP A 222 -37.07 -19.75 29.98
N PHE A 223 -37.22 -18.45 30.23
CA PHE A 223 -36.59 -17.75 31.36
C PHE A 223 -37.10 -18.20 32.74
N THR A 224 -38.26 -18.87 32.81
CA THR A 224 -38.69 -19.49 34.06
C THR A 224 -37.78 -20.66 34.41
N ARG A 225 -37.32 -21.38 33.39
CA ARG A 225 -36.37 -22.48 33.54
C ARG A 225 -34.92 -21.99 33.53
N TYR A 226 -34.54 -21.05 32.67
CA TYR A 226 -33.16 -20.59 32.51
C TYR A 226 -33.05 -19.07 32.66
N PRO A 227 -33.22 -18.53 33.89
CA PRO A 227 -33.30 -17.09 34.11
C PRO A 227 -32.03 -16.31 33.71
N ARG A 228 -30.85 -16.95 33.63
CA ARG A 228 -29.61 -16.29 33.17
C ARG A 228 -29.72 -15.81 31.72
N PHE A 229 -30.48 -16.52 30.89
CA PHE A 229 -30.63 -16.23 29.46
C PHE A 229 -31.54 -15.04 29.17
N GLU A 230 -32.11 -14.39 30.18
CA GLU A 230 -32.64 -13.03 30.03
C GLU A 230 -31.54 -12.03 29.64
N ASN A 231 -30.29 -12.29 30.05
CA ASN A 231 -29.15 -11.39 29.86
C ASN A 231 -27.99 -12.01 29.06
N ILE A 232 -28.09 -13.28 28.67
CA ILE A 232 -27.13 -13.98 27.81
C ILE A 232 -27.75 -14.12 26.42
N ARG A 233 -27.09 -13.57 25.40
CA ARG A 233 -27.53 -13.69 24.01
C ARG A 233 -27.37 -15.13 23.52
N ILE A 234 -28.35 -15.61 22.76
CA ILE A 234 -28.23 -16.88 22.03
C ILE A 234 -27.72 -16.54 20.63
N SER A 235 -26.55 -17.07 20.29
CA SER A 235 -25.87 -16.86 18.99
C SER A 235 -26.08 -18.05 18.07
N GLY A 236 -26.28 -17.81 16.76
CA GLY A 236 -26.47 -18.88 15.78
C GLY A 236 -26.09 -18.51 14.34
N GLY A 237 -25.96 -19.55 13.50
CA GLY A 237 -25.39 -19.47 12.16
C GLY A 237 -24.04 -20.17 12.03
N ASN A 238 -23.36 -20.46 13.15
CA ASN A 238 -21.98 -20.93 13.38
C ASN A 238 -21.46 -22.07 12.47
N THR A 239 -21.44 -21.91 11.16
CA THR A 239 -21.04 -22.94 10.21
C THR A 239 -19.57 -22.82 9.79
N LEU A 240 -18.96 -23.96 9.45
CA LEU A 240 -17.63 -24.02 8.87
C LEU A 240 -17.63 -23.43 7.45
N ASN A 241 -18.64 -23.81 6.67
CA ASN A 241 -18.90 -23.22 5.36
C ASN A 241 -19.82 -22.00 5.52
N ASN A 242 -19.30 -20.81 5.26
CA ASN A 242 -20.08 -19.58 5.43
C ASN A 242 -21.23 -19.43 4.42
N ASP A 243 -21.28 -20.22 3.34
CA ASP A 243 -22.45 -20.27 2.45
C ASP A 243 -23.69 -20.89 3.12
N GLU A 244 -23.51 -21.75 4.14
CA GLU A 244 -24.62 -22.34 4.89
C GLU A 244 -25.11 -21.45 6.05
N ALA A 245 -24.31 -20.46 6.48
CA ALA A 245 -24.57 -19.68 7.68
C ALA A 245 -25.94 -19.00 7.66
N MET A 246 -26.32 -18.41 6.52
CA MET A 246 -27.61 -17.72 6.36
C MET A 246 -28.81 -18.65 6.58
N LYS A 247 -28.75 -19.87 6.04
CA LYS A 247 -29.80 -20.88 6.19
C LYS A 247 -29.94 -21.30 7.65
N TRP A 248 -28.82 -21.52 8.34
CA TRP A 248 -28.82 -21.85 9.77
C TRP A 248 -29.36 -20.72 10.63
N TYR A 249 -28.92 -19.49 10.38
CA TYR A 249 -29.40 -18.31 11.08
C TYR A 249 -30.90 -18.10 10.86
N GLU A 250 -31.37 -18.08 9.61
CA GLU A 250 -32.78 -17.82 9.27
C GLU A 250 -33.74 -18.88 9.84
N HIS A 251 -33.35 -20.16 9.83
CA HIS A 251 -34.15 -21.23 10.45
C HIS A 251 -34.30 -21.05 11.96
N ASN A 252 -33.22 -20.65 12.63
CA ASN A 252 -33.18 -20.53 14.08
C ASN A 252 -33.60 -19.14 14.59
N LYS A 253 -33.73 -18.16 13.70
CA LYS A 253 -33.75 -16.73 14.07
C LYS A 253 -34.82 -16.38 15.08
N GLU A 254 -35.95 -17.06 15.12
CA GLU A 254 -37.01 -16.82 16.10
C GLU A 254 -36.49 -16.74 17.55
N PHE A 255 -35.44 -17.53 17.88
CA PHE A 255 -34.87 -17.61 19.21
C PHE A 255 -33.43 -17.11 19.34
N LEU A 256 -32.87 -16.48 18.29
CA LEU A 256 -31.51 -15.92 18.33
C LEU A 256 -31.53 -14.41 18.63
N ASP A 257 -30.55 -13.95 19.40
CA ASP A 257 -30.26 -12.53 19.66
C ASP A 257 -29.01 -12.05 18.91
N GLU A 258 -28.21 -13.00 18.43
CA GLU A 258 -26.91 -12.79 17.81
C GLU A 258 -26.76 -13.73 16.61
N GLY A 259 -26.17 -13.23 15.52
CA GLY A 259 -25.77 -14.03 14.37
C GLY A 259 -24.26 -14.21 14.36
N ASN A 260 -23.81 -15.43 14.06
CA ASN A 260 -22.39 -15.77 14.02
C ASN A 260 -22.02 -16.64 12.82
N THR A 261 -20.87 -16.37 12.22
CA THR A 261 -20.26 -17.16 11.14
C THR A 261 -18.75 -17.00 11.17
N HIS A 262 -18.04 -17.96 10.58
CA HIS A 262 -16.60 -17.86 10.33
C HIS A 262 -16.26 -18.44 8.96
N GLN A 263 -15.03 -18.19 8.49
CA GLN A 263 -14.65 -18.45 7.11
C GLN A 263 -13.62 -19.58 7.03
N LEU A 264 -14.08 -20.79 6.77
CA LEU A 264 -13.18 -21.91 6.44
C LEU A 264 -13.50 -22.54 5.08
N ALA A 265 -14.72 -22.35 4.57
CA ALA A 265 -15.14 -22.64 3.21
C ALA A 265 -16.30 -21.71 2.82
N GLY A 266 -16.64 -21.62 1.54
CA GLY A 266 -17.77 -20.81 1.04
C GLY A 266 -17.33 -19.69 0.12
N SER A 267 -18.17 -18.68 -0.07
CA SER A 267 -17.91 -17.51 -0.93
C SER A 267 -17.71 -16.21 -0.14
N PHE A 268 -16.96 -15.27 -0.71
CA PHE A 268 -16.70 -13.98 -0.05
C PHE A 268 -17.99 -13.21 0.18
N ASP A 269 -18.89 -13.25 -0.81
CA ASP A 269 -20.16 -12.52 -0.81
C ASP A 269 -21.05 -12.95 0.36
N THR A 270 -21.21 -14.26 0.58
CA THR A 270 -22.06 -14.76 1.68
C THR A 270 -21.47 -14.45 3.06
N TYR A 271 -20.14 -14.40 3.20
CA TYR A 271 -19.48 -13.97 4.45
C TYR A 271 -19.82 -12.51 4.78
N ALA A 272 -19.66 -11.61 3.80
CA ALA A 272 -19.98 -10.19 3.95
C ALA A 272 -21.49 -9.94 4.15
N GLU A 273 -22.33 -10.56 3.33
CA GLU A 273 -23.78 -10.39 3.38
C GLU A 273 -24.39 -10.89 4.69
N PHE A 274 -23.81 -11.93 5.30
CA PHE A 274 -24.27 -12.45 6.58
C PHE A 274 -24.26 -11.38 7.67
N PHE A 275 -23.15 -10.67 7.86
CA PHE A 275 -23.08 -9.61 8.87
C PHE A 275 -24.06 -8.48 8.57
N THR A 276 -24.14 -8.04 7.31
CA THR A 276 -25.08 -7.00 6.89
C THR A 276 -26.51 -7.38 7.27
N LYS A 277 -26.92 -8.60 6.94
CA LYS A 277 -28.26 -9.12 7.24
C LYS A 277 -28.56 -9.19 8.74
N VAL A 278 -27.62 -9.70 9.54
CA VAL A 278 -27.76 -9.77 11.00
C VAL A 278 -27.97 -8.37 11.60
N ARG A 279 -27.27 -7.36 11.07
CA ARG A 279 -27.42 -5.97 11.48
C ARG A 279 -28.74 -5.35 11.03
N GLU A 280 -29.21 -5.66 9.82
CA GLU A 280 -30.54 -5.25 9.34
C GLU A 280 -31.68 -5.82 10.19
N ASP A 281 -31.52 -7.05 10.70
CA ASP A 281 -32.46 -7.67 11.64
C ASP A 281 -32.38 -7.09 13.06
N GLY A 282 -31.50 -6.12 13.31
CA GLY A 282 -31.32 -5.45 14.59
C GLY A 282 -30.57 -6.28 15.63
N ARG A 283 -29.78 -7.27 15.20
CA ARG A 283 -29.11 -8.23 16.09
C ARG A 283 -27.62 -7.98 16.22
N HIS A 284 -27.02 -8.64 17.22
CA HIS A 284 -25.58 -8.59 17.42
C HIS A 284 -24.87 -9.48 16.37
N ALA A 285 -23.80 -8.99 15.76
CA ALA A 285 -23.07 -9.72 14.72
C ALA A 285 -21.67 -10.12 15.19
N THR A 286 -21.33 -11.39 15.12
CA THR A 286 -20.08 -11.93 15.64
C THR A 286 -19.38 -12.82 14.61
N ALA A 287 -18.05 -12.78 14.57
CA ALA A 287 -17.24 -13.88 14.05
C ALA A 287 -16.43 -14.45 15.21
N ASP A 288 -16.78 -15.65 15.67
CA ASP A 288 -16.18 -16.23 16.86
C ASP A 288 -14.92 -17.08 16.60
N GLU A 289 -14.52 -17.19 15.31
CA GLU A 289 -13.30 -17.87 14.84
C GLU A 289 -12.67 -17.12 13.65
N LEU A 290 -11.91 -16.07 13.92
CA LEU A 290 -11.16 -15.34 12.90
C LEU A 290 -9.78 -15.97 12.66
N HIS A 291 -9.44 -16.21 11.40
CA HIS A 291 -8.21 -16.92 11.00
C HIS A 291 -7.13 -16.01 10.41
N ASN A 292 -7.47 -14.78 10.01
CA ASN A 292 -6.55 -13.79 9.45
C ASN A 292 -7.15 -12.38 9.50
N VAL A 293 -6.33 -11.35 9.28
CA VAL A 293 -6.77 -9.96 9.29
C VAL A 293 -7.74 -9.60 8.16
N MET A 294 -7.78 -10.34 7.06
CA MET A 294 -8.77 -10.10 5.98
C MET A 294 -10.18 -10.38 6.46
N GLU A 295 -10.43 -11.53 7.09
CA GLU A 295 -11.74 -11.84 7.67
C GLU A 295 -12.18 -10.75 8.66
N ALA A 296 -11.24 -10.29 9.50
CA ALA A 296 -11.51 -9.24 10.46
C ALA A 296 -11.88 -7.89 9.78
N MET A 297 -11.12 -7.48 8.76
CA MET A 297 -11.40 -6.25 8.01
C MET A 297 -12.74 -6.31 7.29
N VAL A 298 -13.02 -7.41 6.58
CA VAL A 298 -14.27 -7.61 5.85
C VAL A 298 -15.44 -7.67 6.82
N GLY A 299 -15.35 -8.47 7.88
CA GLY A 299 -16.39 -8.55 8.89
C GLY A 299 -16.73 -7.18 9.47
N VAL A 300 -15.74 -6.39 9.88
CA VAL A 300 -15.94 -5.04 10.41
C VAL A 300 -16.59 -4.11 9.39
N GLU A 301 -16.16 -4.14 8.13
CA GLU A 301 -16.74 -3.29 7.06
C GLU A 301 -18.23 -3.60 6.82
N TYR A 302 -18.62 -4.87 6.96
CA TYR A 302 -20.01 -5.32 6.79
C TYR A 302 -20.81 -5.42 8.09
N GLY A 303 -20.29 -4.87 9.19
CA GLY A 303 -21.05 -4.64 10.42
C GLY A 303 -20.89 -5.68 11.52
N MET A 304 -19.86 -6.54 11.46
CA MET A 304 -19.43 -7.35 12.60
C MET A 304 -19.15 -6.45 13.82
N GLN A 305 -19.61 -6.87 14.99
CA GLN A 305 -19.47 -6.15 16.26
C GLN A 305 -18.62 -6.89 17.29
N THR A 306 -18.36 -8.18 17.09
CA THR A 306 -17.41 -8.94 17.91
C THR A 306 -16.60 -9.88 17.02
N GLY A 307 -15.28 -9.80 17.13
CA GLY A 307 -14.36 -10.71 16.47
C GLY A 307 -13.51 -11.45 17.50
N ILE A 308 -13.42 -12.77 17.39
CA ILE A 308 -12.64 -13.59 18.31
C ILE A 308 -11.60 -14.36 17.49
N TRP A 309 -10.33 -14.20 17.84
CA TRP A 309 -9.24 -14.84 17.11
C TRP A 309 -9.15 -16.31 17.46
N TRP A 310 -9.09 -17.13 16.41
CA TRP A 310 -8.63 -18.50 16.53
C TRP A 310 -7.10 -18.50 16.60
N GLY A 311 -6.56 -18.98 17.72
CA GLY A 311 -5.12 -18.95 18.00
C GLY A 311 -4.61 -17.61 18.52
N THR A 312 -3.36 -17.27 18.21
CA THR A 312 -2.71 -16.02 18.66
C THR A 312 -2.92 -14.88 17.66
N ALA A 313 -3.00 -13.65 18.16
CA ALA A 313 -2.93 -12.45 17.33
C ALA A 313 -1.47 -12.01 17.18
N GLU A 314 -0.73 -12.56 16.22
CA GLU A 314 0.64 -12.09 15.90
C GLU A 314 0.64 -10.60 15.43
N GLN A 315 1.79 -10.03 15.09
CA GLN A 315 1.99 -8.62 14.72
C GLN A 315 0.81 -8.00 13.94
N ALA A 316 0.45 -8.53 12.76
CA ALA A 316 -0.59 -7.93 11.92
C ALA A 316 -1.94 -7.84 12.65
N ARG A 317 -2.37 -8.92 13.30
CA ARG A 317 -3.65 -8.99 14.03
C ARG A 317 -3.64 -8.15 15.29
N GLY A 318 -2.55 -8.22 16.08
CA GLY A 318 -2.41 -7.44 17.31
C GLY A 318 -2.35 -5.94 17.06
N GLU A 319 -1.64 -5.51 16.01
CA GLU A 319 -1.66 -4.12 15.54
C GLU A 319 -3.05 -3.72 15.01
N PHE A 320 -3.75 -4.59 14.28
CA PHE A 320 -5.11 -4.31 13.80
C PHE A 320 -6.11 -4.12 14.95
N MET A 321 -6.03 -4.95 16.00
CA MET A 321 -6.84 -4.78 17.21
C MET A 321 -6.63 -3.40 17.85
N LYS A 322 -5.39 -2.90 17.88
CA LYS A 322 -5.08 -1.57 18.42
C LYS A 322 -5.56 -0.45 17.49
N ALA A 323 -5.33 -0.59 16.18
CA ALA A 323 -5.64 0.43 15.19
C ALA A 323 -7.14 0.60 14.94
N SER A 324 -7.91 -0.49 15.01
CA SER A 324 -9.36 -0.49 14.74
C SER A 324 -10.20 0.28 15.77
N PHE A 325 -9.65 0.61 16.95
CA PHE A 325 -10.29 1.57 17.88
C PHE A 325 -10.23 3.02 17.41
N GLY A 326 -9.42 3.31 16.38
CA GLY A 326 -9.32 4.62 15.77
C GLY A 326 -10.22 4.74 14.54
N GLU A 327 -9.64 5.18 13.43
CA GLU A 327 -10.36 5.58 12.22
C GLU A 327 -9.82 4.83 10.99
N ARG A 328 -10.71 4.17 10.25
CA ARG A 328 -10.41 3.60 8.94
C ARG A 328 -10.31 4.72 7.91
N LEU A 329 -9.14 4.89 7.30
CA LEU A 329 -8.87 5.93 6.30
C LEU A 329 -9.05 5.46 4.86
N GLY A 330 -8.91 4.16 4.61
CA GLY A 330 -9.02 3.54 3.28
C GLY A 330 -9.37 2.07 3.40
N TYR A 331 -10.06 1.52 2.39
CA TYR A 331 -10.44 0.11 2.31
C TYR A 331 -10.60 -0.30 0.85
N ALA A 332 -10.15 -1.51 0.52
CA ALA A 332 -10.44 -2.17 -0.74
C ALA A 332 -10.45 -3.69 -0.52
N GLU A 333 -11.18 -4.39 -1.38
CA GLU A 333 -11.29 -5.84 -1.35
C GLU A 333 -11.23 -6.41 -2.77
N ASN A 334 -10.73 -7.64 -2.87
CA ASN A 334 -10.71 -8.44 -4.09
C ASN A 334 -11.39 -9.76 -3.77
N ARG A 335 -12.68 -9.80 -4.04
CA ARG A 335 -13.57 -10.91 -3.71
C ARG A 335 -13.16 -12.20 -4.43
N ASP A 336 -12.75 -12.13 -5.70
CA ASP A 336 -12.29 -13.30 -6.46
C ASP A 336 -11.01 -13.93 -5.89
N ALA A 337 -10.15 -13.11 -5.29
CA ALA A 337 -8.91 -13.57 -4.67
C ALA A 337 -9.03 -13.84 -3.17
N TRP A 338 -10.21 -13.64 -2.56
CA TRP A 338 -10.40 -13.77 -1.13
C TRP A 338 -9.37 -12.94 -0.33
N SER A 339 -9.20 -11.67 -0.69
CA SER A 339 -8.25 -10.77 -0.04
C SER A 339 -8.87 -9.40 0.23
N ALA A 340 -8.31 -8.68 1.20
CA ALA A 340 -8.68 -7.29 1.48
C ALA A 340 -7.49 -6.51 2.04
N ALA A 341 -7.57 -5.19 1.94
CA ALA A 341 -6.60 -4.27 2.50
C ALA A 341 -7.27 -3.00 3.04
N ALA A 342 -6.72 -2.44 4.12
CA ALA A 342 -7.21 -1.21 4.73
C ALA A 342 -6.07 -0.34 5.26
N VAL A 343 -6.33 0.95 5.44
CA VAL A 343 -5.45 1.87 6.18
C VAL A 343 -6.21 2.38 7.38
N TYR A 344 -5.56 2.37 8.55
CA TYR A 344 -6.11 2.90 9.78
C TYR A 344 -5.19 3.97 10.38
N ARG A 345 -5.80 4.95 11.04
CA ARG A 345 -5.18 5.78 12.06
C ARG A 345 -5.60 5.27 13.43
N ALA A 346 -4.65 4.75 14.19
CA ALA A 346 -4.87 4.30 15.55
C ALA A 346 -5.17 5.48 16.50
N PRO A 347 -5.73 5.24 17.70
CA PRO A 347 -6.04 6.30 18.67
C PRO A 347 -4.84 7.17 19.09
N ASP A 348 -3.62 6.63 19.02
CA ASP A 348 -2.36 7.34 19.30
C ASP A 348 -1.84 8.15 18.10
N GLY A 349 -2.55 8.12 16.96
CA GLY A 349 -2.18 8.79 15.72
C GLY A 349 -1.33 7.95 14.77
N LYS A 350 -0.89 6.74 15.16
CA LYS A 350 -0.09 5.86 14.30
C LYS A 350 -0.88 5.46 13.05
N LEU A 351 -0.26 5.60 11.88
CA LEU A 351 -0.83 5.19 10.60
C LEU A 351 -0.28 3.84 10.17
N GLN A 352 -1.17 2.90 9.85
CA GLN A 352 -0.80 1.55 9.44
C GLN A 352 -1.70 1.05 8.31
N GLY A 353 -1.09 0.36 7.35
CA GLY A 353 -1.79 -0.41 6.32
C GLY A 353 -1.84 -1.89 6.72
N PHE A 354 -2.98 -2.54 6.51
CA PHE A 354 -3.21 -3.95 6.81
C PHE A 354 -3.63 -4.67 5.54
N LEU A 355 -3.13 -5.88 5.32
CA LEU A 355 -3.53 -6.74 4.21
C LEU A 355 -3.64 -8.18 4.68
N GLY A 356 -4.57 -8.94 4.10
CA GLY A 356 -4.62 -10.38 4.28
C GLY A 356 -5.36 -11.09 3.16
N CYS A 357 -5.23 -12.42 3.13
CA CYS A 357 -6.01 -13.30 2.28
C CYS A 357 -6.50 -14.53 3.04
N SER A 358 -7.52 -15.21 2.49
CA SER A 358 -8.14 -16.39 3.10
C SER A 358 -7.11 -17.48 3.39
N GLU A 359 -7.32 -18.19 4.50
CA GLU A 359 -6.48 -19.32 4.88
C GLU A 359 -6.49 -20.43 3.83
N ARG A 360 -7.65 -20.72 3.22
CA ARG A 360 -7.88 -21.98 2.50
C ARG A 360 -8.17 -21.85 1.02
N GLN A 361 -8.49 -20.67 0.49
CA GLN A 361 -8.95 -20.52 -0.90
C GLN A 361 -8.61 -19.16 -1.54
N ALA A 362 -7.43 -18.63 -1.21
CA ALA A 362 -6.94 -17.37 -1.78
C ALA A 362 -6.38 -17.53 -3.20
N LYS A 363 -6.44 -16.45 -3.99
CA LYS A 363 -5.64 -16.30 -5.22
C LYS A 363 -4.57 -15.22 -5.00
N PRO A 364 -3.44 -15.27 -5.74
CA PRO A 364 -2.47 -14.18 -5.72
C PRO A 364 -3.14 -12.83 -6.02
N SER A 365 -2.82 -11.83 -5.22
CA SER A 365 -3.39 -10.48 -5.36
C SER A 365 -2.38 -9.42 -4.96
N SER A 366 -2.67 -8.17 -5.29
CA SER A 366 -1.80 -7.04 -4.99
C SER A 366 -2.67 -5.82 -4.70
N TYR A 367 -2.27 -4.99 -3.75
CA TYR A 367 -2.95 -3.73 -3.44
C TYR A 367 -1.98 -2.57 -3.55
N LYS A 368 -2.42 -1.51 -4.23
CA LYS A 368 -1.70 -0.24 -4.30
C LYS A 368 -2.27 0.73 -3.29
N PHE A 369 -1.49 1.08 -2.28
CA PHE A 369 -1.80 2.17 -1.36
C PHE A 369 -1.60 3.48 -2.09
N VAL A 370 -2.63 4.32 -2.14
CA VAL A 370 -2.58 5.63 -2.81
C VAL A 370 -2.88 6.72 -1.78
N SER A 371 -1.86 7.49 -1.41
CA SER A 371 -2.05 8.67 -0.58
C SER A 371 -2.68 9.78 -1.41
N LEU A 372 -3.82 10.28 -0.95
CA LEU A 372 -4.50 11.45 -1.50
C LEU A 372 -3.96 12.75 -0.88
N GLY A 373 -3.32 12.71 0.29
CA GLY A 373 -2.78 13.89 0.98
C GLY A 373 -1.29 13.76 1.35
N GLY A 374 -0.44 14.57 0.72
CA GLY A 374 1.01 14.60 0.99
C GLY A 374 1.81 13.33 0.63
N ASP A 375 3.12 13.48 0.54
CA ASP A 375 4.01 12.34 0.39
C ASP A 375 4.04 11.51 1.69
N VAL A 376 4.14 10.19 1.55
CA VAL A 376 4.22 9.25 2.67
C VAL A 376 5.45 8.35 2.54
N PHE A 377 5.79 7.68 3.63
CA PHE A 377 6.79 6.63 3.70
C PHE A 377 6.12 5.34 4.16
N ILE A 378 6.25 4.26 3.38
CA ILE A 378 5.68 2.96 3.73
C ILE A 378 6.81 1.98 4.01
N ASP A 379 6.92 1.53 5.26
CA ASP A 379 8.09 0.77 5.78
C ASP A 379 9.42 1.42 5.44
N GLY A 380 9.44 2.75 5.50
CA GLY A 380 10.57 3.58 5.14
C GLY A 380 10.71 3.85 3.64
N TYR A 381 10.03 3.15 2.72
CA TYR A 381 10.09 3.49 1.30
C TYR A 381 9.33 4.79 1.03
N GLY A 382 10.03 5.80 0.52
CA GLY A 382 9.46 7.11 0.20
C GLY A 382 10.54 8.19 0.06
N PRO A 383 10.15 9.44 -0.20
CA PRO A 383 8.77 9.93 -0.28
C PRO A 383 8.04 9.37 -1.52
N LEU A 384 6.79 8.94 -1.35
CA LEU A 384 5.96 8.41 -2.42
C LEU A 384 4.47 8.76 -2.23
N ARG A 385 3.69 8.63 -3.31
CA ARG A 385 2.23 8.72 -3.32
C ARG A 385 1.57 7.37 -3.54
N GLU A 386 2.29 6.42 -4.13
CA GLU A 386 1.79 5.06 -4.40
C GLU A 386 2.79 4.00 -3.96
N TYR A 387 2.31 2.91 -3.34
CA TYR A 387 3.12 1.76 -2.94
C TYR A 387 2.33 0.47 -3.10
N THR A 388 2.93 -0.59 -3.64
CA THR A 388 2.26 -1.86 -3.90
C THR A 388 2.73 -2.93 -2.92
N VAL A 389 1.79 -3.67 -2.33
CA VAL A 389 2.05 -4.86 -1.52
C VAL A 389 1.36 -6.06 -2.16
N ASP A 390 2.10 -7.17 -2.30
CA ASP A 390 1.62 -8.43 -2.87
C ASP A 390 1.16 -9.39 -1.75
N LEU A 391 0.13 -10.19 -2.04
CA LEU A 391 -0.36 -11.30 -1.22
C LEU A 391 -0.29 -12.60 -2.02
N PRO A 392 0.08 -13.72 -1.40
CA PRO A 392 0.14 -15.03 -2.05
C PRO A 392 -1.25 -15.67 -2.15
N GLY A 393 -1.31 -16.81 -2.84
CA GLY A 393 -2.48 -17.67 -2.95
C GLY A 393 -2.23 -18.74 -4.01
N ASP A 394 -3.12 -19.73 -4.11
CA ASP A 394 -3.08 -20.67 -5.23
C ASP A 394 -3.49 -19.94 -6.53
N PRO A 395 -2.72 -20.02 -7.63
CA PRO A 395 -3.05 -19.32 -8.88
C PRO A 395 -4.43 -19.65 -9.48
N THR A 396 -5.01 -20.79 -9.10
CA THR A 396 -6.35 -21.23 -9.51
C THR A 396 -7.41 -21.00 -8.43
N GLY A 397 -7.02 -20.61 -7.21
CA GLY A 397 -7.89 -20.51 -6.05
C GLY A 397 -8.31 -21.89 -5.51
N ALA A 398 -7.51 -22.94 -5.79
CA ALA A 398 -7.83 -24.29 -5.36
C ALA A 398 -7.85 -24.40 -3.82
N TYR A 399 -8.94 -24.95 -3.30
CA TYR A 399 -9.16 -25.12 -1.87
C TYR A 399 -8.11 -26.04 -1.23
N GLN A 400 -7.43 -25.55 -0.19
CA GLN A 400 -6.42 -26.27 0.60
C GLN A 400 -5.34 -26.98 -0.23
N SER A 401 -4.98 -26.42 -1.38
CA SER A 401 -3.93 -27.00 -2.23
C SER A 401 -2.55 -26.86 -1.57
N ALA A 402 -1.56 -27.59 -2.09
CA ALA A 402 -0.16 -27.44 -1.67
C ALA A 402 0.46 -26.07 -2.03
N LEU A 403 -0.18 -25.27 -2.89
CA LEU A 403 0.23 -23.91 -3.26
C LEU A 403 -0.51 -22.83 -2.45
N GLN A 404 -1.62 -23.19 -1.82
CA GLN A 404 -2.38 -22.26 -0.99
C GLN A 404 -1.57 -21.83 0.25
N ARG A 405 -1.60 -20.54 0.55
CA ARG A 405 -0.93 -19.94 1.71
C ARG A 405 -1.91 -18.97 2.36
N ASN A 406 -2.23 -19.19 3.64
CA ASN A 406 -2.75 -18.11 4.48
C ASN A 406 -1.69 -17.01 4.53
N ALA A 407 -2.04 -15.74 4.45
CA ALA A 407 -1.06 -14.67 4.57
C ALA A 407 -1.67 -13.37 5.05
N GLU A 408 -0.89 -12.62 5.82
CA GLU A 408 -1.26 -11.31 6.32
C GLU A 408 -0.03 -10.46 6.62
N THR A 409 -0.20 -9.14 6.62
CA THR A 409 0.87 -8.22 6.97
C THR A 409 0.32 -6.89 7.47
N VAL A 410 1.14 -6.20 8.25
CA VAL A 410 0.98 -4.78 8.57
C VAL A 410 2.20 -4.00 8.09
N VAL A 411 1.95 -2.90 7.38
CA VAL A 411 2.96 -1.94 6.94
C VAL A 411 2.81 -0.65 7.73
N ALA A 412 3.93 -0.05 8.15
CA ALA A 412 3.92 1.27 8.78
C ALA A 412 3.79 2.36 7.71
N ILE A 413 2.98 3.39 7.98
CA ILE A 413 2.85 4.56 7.12
C ILE A 413 3.29 5.78 7.94
N GLU A 414 4.27 6.54 7.44
CA GLU A 414 4.88 7.66 8.16
C GLU A 414 4.89 8.93 7.31
N THR A 415 4.83 10.06 8.01
CA THR A 415 4.93 11.42 7.46
C THR A 415 5.76 12.25 8.44
N GLY A 416 6.13 13.48 8.07
CA GLY A 416 6.94 14.35 8.92
C GLY A 416 8.42 14.38 8.58
N ASP A 417 9.20 14.99 9.46
CA ASP A 417 10.65 15.17 9.34
C ASP A 417 11.45 14.00 9.90
N ASP A 418 10.83 13.15 10.70
CA ASP A 418 11.39 11.91 11.23
C ASP A 418 10.60 10.69 10.74
N VAL A 419 11.23 9.90 9.87
CA VAL A 419 10.65 8.74 9.22
C VAL A 419 11.67 7.61 9.23
N ARG A 420 11.21 6.35 9.31
CA ARG A 420 12.14 5.23 9.43
C ARG A 420 13.00 5.05 8.16
N PRO A 421 14.25 4.57 8.28
CA PRO A 421 15.00 4.08 7.14
C PRO A 421 14.38 2.79 6.58
N VAL A 422 14.67 2.49 5.30
CA VAL A 422 14.39 1.16 4.74
C VAL A 422 15.29 0.13 5.41
N ILE A 423 14.71 -0.96 5.88
CA ILE A 423 15.44 -2.09 6.47
C ILE A 423 15.52 -3.20 5.42
N ASN A 424 16.64 -3.29 4.72
CA ASN A 424 16.95 -4.41 3.83
C ASN A 424 18.42 -4.33 3.43
N GLY A 425 19.28 -5.05 4.14
CA GLY A 425 20.71 -4.93 3.92
C GLY A 425 21.57 -5.56 5.00
N GLU A 426 22.85 -5.26 4.94
CA GLU A 426 23.86 -5.72 5.89
C GLU A 426 24.13 -4.64 6.94
N TYR A 427 24.02 -4.99 8.22
CA TYR A 427 24.15 -4.05 9.33
C TYR A 427 24.95 -4.62 10.49
N ALA A 428 25.58 -3.74 11.26
CA ALA A 428 25.82 -3.99 12.67
C ALA A 428 24.62 -3.48 13.49
N ILE A 429 24.22 -4.22 14.53
CA ILE A 429 23.10 -3.85 15.41
C ILE A 429 23.69 -3.22 16.67
N VAL A 430 23.40 -1.94 16.91
CA VAL A 430 24.07 -1.12 17.94
C VAL A 430 23.10 -0.74 19.03
N ASN A 431 23.48 -0.92 20.29
CA ASN A 431 22.66 -0.56 21.44
C ASN A 431 22.78 0.92 21.81
N LYS A 432 21.67 1.58 22.13
CA LYS A 432 21.63 3.01 22.51
C LYS A 432 22.35 3.30 23.82
N GLY A 433 22.15 2.45 24.82
CA GLY A 433 22.67 2.65 26.17
C GLY A 433 24.18 2.44 26.28
N SER A 434 24.66 1.30 25.79
CA SER A 434 26.07 0.93 25.88
C SER A 434 26.94 1.53 24.77
N ARG A 435 26.32 1.89 23.63
CA ARG A 435 27.00 2.25 22.36
C ARG A 435 27.88 1.14 21.79
N LEU A 436 27.60 -0.12 22.13
CA LEU A 436 28.31 -1.30 21.64
C LEU A 436 27.50 -2.02 20.55
N ALA A 437 28.20 -2.81 19.74
CA ALA A 437 27.57 -3.64 18.71
C ALA A 437 27.24 -5.03 19.24
N LEU A 438 26.18 -5.61 18.70
CA LEU A 438 25.85 -7.02 18.89
C LEU A 438 26.80 -7.91 18.12
N GLY A 439 27.39 -8.89 18.79
CA GLY A 439 28.23 -9.91 18.17
C GLY A 439 28.05 -11.29 18.79
N ALA A 440 28.40 -12.32 18.03
CA ALA A 440 28.46 -13.67 18.58
C ALA A 440 29.67 -13.83 19.53
N ARG A 441 29.44 -14.46 20.69
CA ARG A 441 30.42 -14.55 21.77
C ARG A 441 31.72 -15.21 21.32
N GLY A 442 32.83 -14.60 21.68
CA GLY A 442 34.16 -15.14 21.39
C GLY A 442 34.50 -15.17 19.90
N GLY A 443 33.81 -14.39 19.06
CA GLY A 443 34.14 -14.25 17.63
C GLY A 443 33.83 -15.47 16.76
N ASN A 444 32.95 -16.36 17.22
CA ASN A 444 32.50 -17.52 16.44
C ASN A 444 30.98 -17.52 16.41
N THR A 445 30.41 -18.10 15.35
CA THR A 445 28.96 -18.10 15.12
C THR A 445 28.34 -19.47 15.32
N ALA A 446 29.05 -20.52 15.77
CA ALA A 446 28.53 -21.88 15.80
C ALA A 446 27.17 -22.03 16.53
N ASN A 447 26.38 -23.04 16.17
CA ASN A 447 25.10 -23.31 16.84
C ASN A 447 25.24 -23.26 18.36
N MET A 448 24.28 -22.62 19.03
CA MET A 448 24.22 -22.41 20.48
C MET A 448 25.19 -21.35 21.02
N THR A 449 25.92 -20.63 20.16
CA THR A 449 26.78 -19.53 20.63
C THR A 449 25.93 -18.37 21.14
N PRO A 450 26.08 -17.95 22.41
CA PRO A 450 25.35 -16.79 22.93
C PRO A 450 25.73 -15.50 22.19
N LEU A 451 24.77 -14.61 22.05
CA LEU A 451 25.02 -13.25 21.56
C LEU A 451 25.32 -12.31 22.72
N GLU A 452 26.21 -11.35 22.49
CA GLU A 452 26.64 -10.39 23.50
C GLU A 452 27.00 -9.03 22.88
N GLN A 453 27.15 -8.03 23.74
CA GLN A 453 27.65 -6.72 23.33
C GLN A 453 29.17 -6.68 23.30
N GLN A 454 29.73 -6.09 22.24
CA GLN A 454 31.17 -6.01 21.99
C GLN A 454 31.53 -4.65 21.39
N SER A 455 32.78 -4.22 21.59
CA SER A 455 33.34 -3.10 20.83
C SER A 455 33.22 -3.36 19.33
N TYR A 456 32.68 -2.39 18.58
CA TYR A 456 32.49 -2.55 17.15
C TYR A 456 33.84 -2.53 16.42
N ALA A 457 34.12 -3.59 15.67
CA ALA A 457 35.33 -3.74 14.87
C ALA A 457 35.03 -4.07 13.40
N GLY A 458 33.75 -4.07 12.99
CA GLY A 458 33.33 -4.52 11.66
C GLY A 458 33.64 -5.99 11.39
N ALA A 459 33.79 -6.81 12.44
CA ALA A 459 34.13 -8.21 12.30
C ALA A 459 32.93 -9.03 11.80
N SER A 460 33.18 -10.13 11.09
CA SER A 460 32.12 -10.94 10.46
C SER A 460 31.06 -11.44 11.44
N HIS A 461 31.42 -11.72 12.70
CA HIS A 461 30.49 -12.16 13.75
C HIS A 461 29.64 -11.02 14.34
N GLN A 462 29.84 -9.77 13.90
CA GLN A 462 29.09 -8.57 14.28
C GLN A 462 28.19 -8.04 13.16
N LEU A 463 28.24 -8.66 11.97
CA LEU A 463 27.49 -8.23 10.79
C LEU A 463 26.34 -9.18 10.50
N TRP A 464 25.18 -8.58 10.23
CA TRP A 464 23.90 -9.25 10.09
C TRP A 464 23.17 -8.74 8.85
N ASN A 465 22.85 -9.66 7.94
CA ASN A 465 21.86 -9.43 6.90
C ASN A 465 20.47 -9.39 7.54
N VAL A 466 19.87 -8.19 7.57
CA VAL A 466 18.51 -7.95 8.03
C VAL A 466 17.61 -7.83 6.81
N THR A 467 16.75 -8.83 6.58
CA THR A 467 15.94 -8.92 5.36
C THR A 467 14.46 -9.17 5.68
N PRO A 468 13.52 -8.49 4.99
CA PRO A 468 12.10 -8.77 5.15
C PRO A 468 11.77 -10.24 4.88
N LEU A 469 10.77 -10.78 5.59
CA LEU A 469 10.23 -12.09 5.28
C LEU A 469 9.58 -12.10 3.88
N PRO A 470 9.81 -13.14 3.06
CA PRO A 470 9.11 -13.27 1.79
C PRO A 470 7.60 -13.42 1.99
N TYR A 471 6.82 -12.66 1.22
CA TYR A 471 5.35 -12.69 1.30
C TYR A 471 4.76 -14.04 0.90
N ASP A 472 5.47 -14.85 0.11
CA ASP A 472 5.05 -16.15 -0.41
C ASP A 472 5.22 -17.32 0.57
N LYS A 473 5.81 -17.08 1.75
CA LYS A 473 5.89 -18.07 2.82
C LYS A 473 4.55 -18.31 3.52
N GLY A 474 3.63 -17.35 3.46
CA GLY A 474 2.40 -17.37 4.24
C GLY A 474 2.61 -17.05 5.72
N GLY A 475 1.50 -17.07 6.48
CA GLY A 475 1.39 -16.52 7.82
C GLY A 475 1.56 -15.01 7.83
N ASP A 476 1.83 -14.47 9.01
CA ASP A 476 2.17 -13.06 9.17
C ASP A 476 3.62 -12.80 8.70
N PHE A 477 3.77 -12.03 7.62
CA PHE A 477 5.06 -11.69 7.00
C PHE A 477 5.53 -10.26 7.33
N SER A 478 5.01 -9.64 8.39
CA SER A 478 5.43 -8.33 8.90
C SER A 478 6.82 -8.32 9.58
N TYR A 479 7.63 -9.36 9.40
CA TYR A 479 8.84 -9.63 10.16
C TYR A 479 10.09 -9.67 9.27
N PHE A 480 11.24 -9.80 9.89
CA PHE A 480 12.56 -9.84 9.28
C PHE A 480 13.35 -11.06 9.77
N TRP A 481 14.23 -11.55 8.90
CA TRP A 481 15.34 -12.41 9.30
C TRP A 481 16.52 -11.54 9.74
N MET A 482 17.24 -11.99 10.78
CA MET A 482 18.55 -11.43 11.15
C MET A 482 19.58 -12.55 11.07
N ALA A 483 20.31 -12.62 9.97
CA ALA A 483 21.23 -13.70 9.66
C ALA A 483 22.67 -13.18 9.60
N ASN A 484 23.61 -13.85 10.25
CA ASN A 484 25.03 -13.51 10.16
C ASN A 484 25.47 -13.50 8.70
N SER A 485 26.16 -12.46 8.29
CA SER A 485 26.44 -12.22 6.87
C SER A 485 27.36 -13.25 6.22
N THR A 486 28.17 -13.96 7.02
CA THR A 486 29.18 -14.88 6.48
C THR A 486 28.65 -16.30 6.33
N ASP A 487 27.91 -16.82 7.31
CA ASP A 487 27.48 -18.21 7.35
C ASP A 487 25.95 -18.41 7.37
N GLY A 488 25.20 -17.31 7.44
CA GLY A 488 23.74 -17.31 7.45
C GLY A 488 23.10 -17.70 8.77
N GLN A 489 23.85 -18.00 9.84
CA GLN A 489 23.26 -18.35 11.14
C GLN A 489 22.40 -17.23 11.68
N ARG A 490 21.24 -17.58 12.23
CA ARG A 490 20.23 -16.60 12.63
C ARG A 490 20.32 -16.29 14.12
N ILE A 491 19.92 -15.07 14.45
CA ILE A 491 19.56 -14.70 15.82
C ILE A 491 18.31 -15.50 16.19
N ASP A 492 18.44 -16.35 17.20
CA ASP A 492 17.46 -17.34 17.61
C ASP A 492 17.13 -17.17 19.10
N ASP A 493 15.82 -17.10 19.40
CA ASP A 493 15.32 -17.22 20.77
C ASP A 493 15.38 -18.68 21.23
N LEU A 494 16.34 -18.95 22.12
CA LEU A 494 16.72 -20.29 22.53
C LEU A 494 15.52 -21.06 23.08
N ASN A 495 15.27 -22.23 22.49
CA ASN A 495 14.21 -23.17 22.89
C ASN A 495 12.80 -22.59 22.80
N TYR A 496 12.56 -21.60 21.93
CA TYR A 496 11.23 -20.99 21.78
C TYR A 496 10.73 -20.46 23.15
N SER A 497 11.54 -19.64 23.81
CA SER A 497 11.24 -19.18 25.16
C SER A 497 10.10 -18.16 25.15
N LEU A 498 9.07 -18.38 25.97
CA LEU A 498 8.04 -17.37 26.23
C LEU A 498 8.34 -16.51 27.45
N ASP A 499 9.45 -16.78 28.12
CA ASP A 499 9.78 -16.15 29.39
C ASP A 499 10.74 -14.97 29.21
N ALA A 500 10.57 -13.97 30.07
CA ALA A 500 11.58 -12.95 30.26
C ALA A 500 12.91 -13.61 30.64
N ASP A 501 14.02 -12.97 30.25
CA ASP A 501 15.40 -13.48 30.40
C ASP A 501 15.76 -14.66 29.49
N GLY A 502 14.88 -15.05 28.55
CA GLY A 502 15.24 -15.95 27.45
C GLY A 502 16.46 -15.41 26.68
N MET A 503 17.43 -16.29 26.41
CA MET A 503 18.73 -15.91 25.85
C MET A 503 18.72 -16.01 24.32
N MET A 504 19.38 -15.06 23.66
CA MET A 504 19.57 -15.10 22.22
C MET A 504 20.88 -15.77 21.83
N ILE A 505 20.83 -16.65 20.84
CA ILE A 505 21.97 -17.42 20.34
C ILE A 505 22.10 -17.33 18.82
N CYS A 506 23.26 -17.70 18.29
CA CYS A 506 23.40 -18.13 16.91
C CYS A 506 22.86 -19.55 16.74
N TYR A 507 22.04 -19.77 15.72
CA TYR A 507 21.61 -21.10 15.34
C TYR A 507 21.41 -21.23 13.83
N ALA A 508 21.46 -22.46 13.34
CA ALA A 508 21.24 -22.76 11.92
C ALA A 508 19.89 -22.21 11.42
N PRO A 509 19.81 -21.74 10.16
CA PRO A 509 18.58 -21.20 9.60
C PRO A 509 17.39 -22.16 9.68
N GLY A 510 16.28 -21.70 10.24
CA GLY A 510 14.99 -22.39 10.24
C GLY A 510 13.84 -21.41 10.09
N ASP A 511 12.65 -21.91 9.76
CA ASP A 511 11.47 -21.07 9.53
C ASP A 511 10.63 -20.83 10.79
N GLY A 512 11.14 -21.20 11.96
CA GLY A 512 10.48 -21.03 13.25
C GLY A 512 10.26 -19.55 13.62
N ALA A 513 9.16 -19.28 14.32
CA ALA A 513 8.85 -17.94 14.83
C ALA A 513 9.90 -17.39 15.82
N ASN A 514 10.68 -18.26 16.45
CA ASN A 514 11.75 -17.89 17.37
C ASN A 514 12.94 -17.20 16.66
N GLN A 515 13.04 -17.27 15.33
CA GLN A 515 14.05 -16.62 14.51
C GLN A 515 13.52 -15.42 13.70
N GLN A 516 12.27 -15.00 13.92
CA GLN A 516 11.60 -13.92 13.17
C GLN A 516 11.39 -12.68 14.05
N TRP A 517 11.69 -11.50 13.51
CA TRP A 517 11.83 -10.28 14.30
C TRP A 517 11.06 -9.10 13.69
N ALA A 518 10.34 -8.33 14.49
CA ALA A 518 9.66 -7.11 14.08
C ALA A 518 10.43 -5.88 14.60
N PHE A 519 10.46 -4.80 13.82
CA PHE A 519 11.11 -3.55 14.17
C PHE A 519 10.06 -2.47 14.45
N GLU A 520 10.02 -1.98 15.68
CA GLU A 520 9.16 -0.87 16.10
C GLU A 520 10.01 0.41 16.15
N TYR A 521 9.68 1.39 15.31
CA TYR A 521 10.42 2.65 15.21
C TYR A 521 10.04 3.62 16.34
N ASP A 522 11.03 4.10 17.09
CA ASP A 522 10.83 5.08 18.19
C ASP A 522 11.35 6.47 17.84
N GLY A 523 11.68 6.71 16.58
CA GLY A 523 12.24 7.96 16.10
C GLY A 523 13.77 8.01 16.15
N ASP A 524 14.32 8.95 15.39
CA ASP A 524 15.74 9.27 15.31
C ASP A 524 16.67 8.06 15.04
N GLY A 525 16.19 7.15 14.19
CA GLY A 525 16.92 5.93 13.80
C GLY A 525 16.95 4.82 14.85
N TRP A 526 16.18 4.93 15.94
CA TRP A 526 16.11 3.93 17.01
C TRP A 526 14.91 3.01 16.87
N PHE A 527 15.10 1.75 17.25
CA PHE A 527 14.10 0.71 17.20
C PHE A 527 14.06 -0.13 18.46
N HIS A 528 12.87 -0.50 18.89
CA HIS A 528 12.67 -1.73 19.65
C HIS A 528 12.58 -2.92 18.68
N ILE A 529 13.21 -4.05 19.03
CA ILE A 529 13.20 -5.28 18.20
C ILE A 529 12.44 -6.37 18.94
N ARG A 530 11.31 -6.82 18.38
CA ARG A 530 10.38 -7.78 19.00
C ARG A 530 10.47 -9.16 18.34
N ASN A 531 10.49 -10.23 19.15
CA ASN A 531 10.45 -11.61 18.65
C ASN A 531 9.01 -12.04 18.29
N LYS A 532 8.81 -12.75 17.17
CA LYS A 532 7.50 -13.28 16.75
C LYS A 532 6.94 -14.37 17.67
N HIS A 533 7.80 -15.22 18.20
CA HIS A 533 7.38 -16.32 19.07
C HIS A 533 6.95 -15.81 20.44
N SER A 534 7.78 -15.02 21.12
CA SER A 534 7.53 -14.62 22.51
C SER A 534 6.72 -13.33 22.67
N ALA A 535 6.70 -12.49 21.63
CA ALA A 535 6.26 -11.09 21.66
C ALA A 535 7.06 -10.20 22.65
N LEU A 536 8.22 -10.68 23.12
CA LEU A 536 9.16 -9.95 23.96
C LEU A 536 10.20 -9.23 23.11
N TYR A 537 10.89 -8.27 23.72
CA TYR A 537 11.81 -7.36 23.07
C TYR A 537 13.25 -7.67 23.44
N LEU A 538 14.15 -7.51 22.46
CA LEU A 538 15.59 -7.64 22.66
C LEU A 538 16.10 -6.61 23.66
N GLU A 539 16.82 -7.08 24.67
CA GLU A 539 17.44 -6.25 25.69
C GLU A 539 18.86 -6.71 26.00
N CYS A 540 19.75 -5.75 26.23
CA CYS A 540 21.02 -6.02 26.90
C CYS A 540 21.38 -4.93 27.91
N ILE A 541 21.40 -5.29 29.21
CA ILE A 541 21.63 -4.36 30.33
C ILE A 541 23.14 -4.25 30.68
N GLY A 542 23.96 -5.23 30.29
CA GLY A 542 25.40 -5.23 30.55
C GLY A 542 26.21 -4.31 29.62
N GLY A 543 27.46 -4.04 29.98
CA GLY A 543 28.45 -3.42 29.07
C GLY A 543 29.07 -4.45 28.12
N GLU A 544 30.35 -4.30 27.82
CA GLU A 544 31.08 -5.28 27.00
C GLU A 544 31.03 -6.69 27.63
N GLY A 545 30.68 -7.69 26.83
CA GLY A 545 30.40 -9.06 27.27
C GLY A 545 29.00 -9.29 27.85
N GLY A 546 28.14 -8.26 27.90
CA GLY A 546 26.75 -8.40 28.33
C GLY A 546 25.96 -9.29 27.38
N THR A 547 25.29 -10.34 27.90
CA THR A 547 24.48 -11.28 27.12
C THR A 547 23.20 -10.62 26.59
N LEU A 548 22.84 -10.90 25.34
CA LEU A 548 21.55 -10.51 24.76
C LEU A 548 20.42 -11.43 25.24
N ILE A 549 19.35 -10.84 25.77
CA ILE A 549 18.17 -11.53 26.28
C ILE A 549 16.88 -10.89 25.73
N GLN A 550 15.72 -11.44 26.12
CA GLN A 550 14.42 -10.84 25.86
C GLN A 550 13.68 -10.43 27.14
N LYS A 551 12.92 -9.33 27.08
CA LYS A 551 12.13 -8.76 28.18
C LYS A 551 10.82 -8.15 27.70
N GLU A 552 9.91 -7.84 28.63
CA GLU A 552 8.72 -7.05 28.30
C GLU A 552 9.12 -5.65 27.81
N ARG A 553 8.29 -5.01 26.98
CA ARG A 553 8.60 -3.69 26.40
C ARG A 553 8.86 -2.66 27.50
N ALA A 554 9.97 -1.92 27.41
CA ALA A 554 10.27 -0.79 28.26
C ALA A 554 11.02 0.28 27.47
N ASP A 555 10.65 1.55 27.65
CA ASP A 555 11.28 2.69 26.95
C ASP A 555 12.64 3.08 27.60
N ASN A 556 13.55 2.11 27.73
CA ASN A 556 14.89 2.30 28.27
C ASN A 556 15.96 2.14 27.17
N ALA A 557 17.14 2.71 27.39
CA ALA A 557 18.20 2.69 26.38
C ALA A 557 18.81 1.29 26.15
N SER A 558 18.61 0.33 27.06
CA SER A 558 19.07 -1.07 26.88
C SER A 558 18.22 -1.88 25.91
N GLN A 559 16.99 -1.44 25.59
CA GLN A 559 16.11 -2.05 24.58
C GLN A 559 16.05 -1.31 23.24
N MET A 560 16.76 -0.19 23.11
CA MET A 560 16.78 0.61 21.88
C MET A 560 18.01 0.27 21.04
N TRP A 561 17.75 -0.04 19.77
CA TRP A 561 18.75 -0.53 18.82
C TRP A 561 18.78 0.35 17.56
N ARG A 562 19.96 0.55 16.99
CA ARG A 562 20.16 1.20 15.69
C ARG A 562 20.82 0.22 14.74
N LEU A 563 20.40 0.26 13.48
CA LEU A 563 21.03 -0.49 12.39
C LEU A 563 22.11 0.38 11.74
N LEU A 564 23.37 0.08 12.03
CA LEU A 564 24.53 0.74 11.42
C LEU A 564 24.88 0.02 10.12
N PRO A 565 24.83 0.67 8.93
CA PRO A 565 25.20 0.03 7.67
C PRO A 565 26.61 -0.59 7.71
N ALA A 566 26.78 -1.76 7.10
CA ALA A 566 28.09 -2.39 7.04
C ALA A 566 29.14 -1.48 6.38
N GLY A 567 30.31 -1.38 7.00
CA GLY A 567 31.41 -0.51 6.55
C GLY A 567 31.33 0.93 7.04
N ALA A 568 30.21 1.36 7.64
CA ALA A 568 30.14 2.65 8.32
C ALA A 568 30.96 2.65 9.62
N THR A 569 31.53 3.80 9.97
CA THR A 569 32.15 4.01 11.28
C THR A 569 31.09 4.02 12.37
N LEU A 570 31.40 3.52 13.57
CA LEU A 570 30.51 3.67 14.71
C LEU A 570 30.84 4.96 15.46
N GLU A 571 29.99 5.97 15.31
CA GLU A 571 30.06 7.22 16.04
C GLU A 571 28.66 7.80 16.32
N PHE A 572 28.60 8.83 17.16
CA PHE A 572 27.35 9.46 17.61
C PHE A 572 27.40 10.99 17.53
N ASP A 573 28.45 11.55 16.95
CA ASP A 573 28.58 12.99 16.77
C ASP A 573 27.83 13.35 15.49
N ALA A 574 26.80 14.19 15.63
CA ALA A 574 26.03 14.63 14.48
C ALA A 574 26.84 15.60 13.61
N PRO A 575 26.68 15.57 12.27
CA PRO A 575 27.18 16.62 11.38
C PRO A 575 26.74 18.02 11.80
N VAL A 576 27.49 19.06 11.43
CA VAL A 576 26.95 20.44 11.55
C VAL A 576 25.74 20.65 10.64
N ALA A 577 24.87 21.58 11.06
CA ALA A 577 23.71 21.99 10.27
C ALA A 577 24.14 22.57 8.91
N PRO A 578 23.47 22.19 7.81
CA PRO A 578 23.68 22.85 6.52
C PRO A 578 23.42 24.36 6.57
N VAL A 579 24.19 25.11 5.80
CA VAL A 579 24.12 26.58 5.71
C VAL A 579 23.99 27.03 4.25
N GLY A 580 23.70 28.31 4.04
CA GLY A 580 23.60 28.90 2.69
C GLY A 580 22.45 28.35 1.85
N LEU A 581 21.38 27.85 2.48
CA LEU A 581 20.18 27.42 1.75
C LEU A 581 19.59 28.62 1.01
N GLU A 582 19.47 28.51 -0.31
CA GLU A 582 18.79 29.45 -1.19
C GLU A 582 17.68 28.71 -1.95
N VAL A 583 16.57 29.41 -2.20
CA VAL A 583 15.42 28.85 -2.93
C VAL A 583 15.04 29.79 -4.06
N THR A 584 15.24 29.32 -5.30
CA THR A 584 14.84 30.02 -6.53
C THR A 584 13.48 29.49 -6.99
N PRO A 585 12.38 30.25 -6.82
CA PRO A 585 11.06 29.80 -7.26
C PRO A 585 10.96 29.79 -8.79
N ARG A 586 10.07 28.95 -9.31
CA ARG A 586 9.61 28.89 -10.70
C ARG A 586 8.08 28.83 -10.73
N SER A 587 7.46 28.80 -11.90
CA SER A 587 6.00 28.70 -12.04
C SER A 587 5.41 27.40 -11.50
N ALA A 588 6.13 26.29 -11.61
CA ALA A 588 5.67 24.96 -11.21
C ALA A 588 6.72 24.13 -10.45
N SER A 589 7.82 24.75 -10.01
CA SER A 589 8.85 24.11 -9.20
C SER A 589 9.60 25.13 -8.34
N ALA A 590 10.44 24.65 -7.42
CA ALA A 590 11.40 25.45 -6.68
C ALA A 590 12.78 24.77 -6.73
N LEU A 591 13.82 25.51 -7.13
CA LEU A 591 15.20 25.03 -7.10
C LEU A 591 15.83 25.42 -5.76
N LEU A 592 16.28 24.43 -5.00
CA LEU A 592 16.99 24.60 -3.74
C LEU A 592 18.48 24.34 -3.96
N GLU A 593 19.32 25.18 -3.37
CA GLU A 593 20.79 25.05 -3.39
C GLU A 593 21.33 25.37 -1.99
N TRP A 594 22.39 24.70 -1.56
CA TRP A 594 23.04 24.96 -0.26
C TRP A 594 24.55 24.69 -0.32
N GLU A 595 25.27 25.08 0.73
CA GLU A 595 26.70 24.81 0.84
C GLU A 595 26.98 23.37 1.32
N PRO A 596 28.03 22.69 0.81
CA PRO A 596 28.39 21.36 1.28
C PRO A 596 28.86 21.39 2.75
N VAL A 597 28.40 20.42 3.53
CA VAL A 597 28.87 20.16 4.90
C VAL A 597 30.20 19.41 4.84
N ALA A 598 31.23 19.90 5.56
CA ALA A 598 32.62 19.45 5.40
C ALA A 598 33.22 18.75 6.63
N ASP A 599 32.52 18.69 7.76
CA ASP A 599 33.08 18.29 9.06
C ASP A 599 32.88 16.81 9.42
N SER A 600 32.15 16.05 8.60
CA SER A 600 31.59 14.74 8.95
C SER A 600 31.81 13.67 7.87
N GLY A 601 32.84 13.83 7.03
CA GLY A 601 33.09 12.91 5.92
C GLY A 601 32.01 13.01 4.83
N ASP A 602 31.71 11.90 4.15
CA ASP A 602 30.65 11.85 3.14
C ASP A 602 29.28 11.84 3.84
N VAL A 603 28.51 12.92 3.67
CA VAL A 603 27.14 13.03 4.18
C VAL A 603 26.10 12.95 3.06
N THR A 604 24.88 12.62 3.44
CA THR A 604 23.70 12.77 2.58
C THR A 604 22.78 13.85 3.13
N TYR A 605 21.95 14.44 2.27
CA TYR A 605 21.03 15.50 2.64
C TYR A 605 19.56 15.06 2.57
N THR A 606 18.76 15.64 3.45
CA THR A 606 17.31 15.50 3.50
C THR A 606 16.68 16.88 3.42
N VAL A 607 15.75 17.04 2.47
CA VAL A 607 14.99 18.28 2.26
C VAL A 607 13.64 18.16 2.96
N LEU A 608 13.35 19.15 3.79
CA LEU A 608 12.11 19.28 4.53
C LEU A 608 11.30 20.44 3.97
N ARG A 609 9.97 20.27 3.88
CA ARG A 609 9.03 21.31 3.44
C ARG A 609 7.83 21.42 4.37
N ALA A 610 7.44 22.66 4.65
CA ALA A 610 6.19 23.00 5.33
C ALA A 610 5.41 24.02 4.50
N GLY A 611 4.08 24.09 4.69
CA GLY A 611 3.33 25.28 4.26
C GLY A 611 3.78 26.50 5.06
N LYS A 612 3.72 27.71 4.49
CA LYS A 612 4.14 28.92 5.20
C LYS A 612 3.41 29.08 6.54
N GLY A 613 4.18 29.36 7.59
CA GLY A 613 3.68 29.52 8.95
C GLY A 613 3.36 28.22 9.69
N SER A 614 3.55 27.05 9.05
CA SER A 614 3.50 25.75 9.72
C SER A 614 4.86 25.41 10.32
N ASP A 615 4.86 24.97 11.57
CA ASP A 615 6.03 24.38 12.22
C ASP A 615 6.16 22.87 11.97
N VAL A 616 5.16 22.26 11.33
CA VAL A 616 5.18 20.85 10.92
C VAL A 616 5.80 20.75 9.53
N TYR A 617 7.01 20.19 9.47
CA TYR A 617 7.75 19.93 8.24
C TYR A 617 7.62 18.47 7.84
N ASN A 618 7.59 18.21 6.53
CA ASN A 618 7.59 16.87 5.95
C ASN A 618 8.85 16.65 5.11
N THR A 619 9.37 15.43 5.13
CA THR A 619 10.45 15.01 4.24
C THR A 619 9.95 14.89 2.80
N ILE A 620 10.53 15.67 1.89
CA ILE A 620 10.18 15.64 0.45
C ILE A 620 11.33 15.09 -0.43
N ALA A 621 12.51 14.90 0.16
CA ALA A 621 13.61 14.13 -0.41
C ALA A 621 14.61 13.76 0.68
N ARG A 622 15.29 12.63 0.51
CA ARG A 622 16.34 12.15 1.43
C ARG A 622 17.38 11.32 0.69
N GLY A 623 18.57 11.17 1.28
CA GLY A 623 19.67 10.43 0.66
C GLY A 623 20.32 11.18 -0.51
N LEU A 624 20.17 12.51 -0.57
CA LEU A 624 20.73 13.32 -1.64
C LEU A 624 22.25 13.46 -1.45
N THR A 625 23.02 13.22 -2.51
CA THR A 625 24.49 13.38 -2.50
C THR A 625 24.96 14.69 -3.13
N LEU A 626 24.07 15.41 -3.81
CA LEU A 626 24.34 16.73 -4.37
C LEU A 626 23.79 17.81 -3.42
N THR A 627 24.31 19.02 -3.55
CA THR A 627 23.88 20.19 -2.78
C THR A 627 22.83 21.03 -3.52
N SER A 628 22.04 20.38 -4.37
CA SER A 628 20.92 20.99 -5.08
C SER A 628 19.76 20.00 -5.25
N PHE A 629 18.54 20.53 -5.21
CA PHE A 629 17.32 19.76 -5.35
C PHE A 629 16.21 20.57 -6.01
N LEU A 630 15.50 19.97 -6.97
CA LEU A 630 14.34 20.57 -7.62
C LEU A 630 13.05 19.99 -7.03
N ASP A 631 12.36 20.79 -6.23
CA ASP A 631 11.01 20.47 -5.76
C ASP A 631 9.99 20.79 -6.86
N ASN A 632 9.64 19.79 -7.66
CA ASN A 632 8.58 19.86 -8.66
C ASN A 632 7.24 19.30 -8.16
N THR A 633 7.03 19.25 -6.84
CA THR A 633 5.79 18.75 -6.22
C THR A 633 4.93 19.87 -5.63
N VAL A 634 5.28 21.12 -5.92
CA VAL A 634 4.57 22.33 -5.49
C VAL A 634 3.21 22.45 -6.18
N THR A 635 2.22 23.00 -5.48
CA THR A 635 0.81 23.07 -5.92
C THR A 635 0.20 24.46 -5.70
N GLU A 636 0.96 25.52 -6.00
CA GLU A 636 0.57 26.94 -5.85
C GLU A 636 0.31 27.39 -4.41
N LYS A 637 1.32 27.22 -3.54
CA LYS A 637 1.30 27.71 -2.15
C LYS A 637 2.61 28.38 -1.80
N GLU A 638 2.57 29.19 -0.76
CA GLU A 638 3.79 29.64 -0.08
C GLU A 638 4.34 28.49 0.78
N TYR A 639 5.64 28.21 0.63
CA TYR A 639 6.33 27.13 1.32
C TYR A 639 7.46 27.65 2.19
N SER A 640 7.89 26.82 3.13
CA SER A 640 9.14 26.98 3.87
C SER A 640 9.96 25.71 3.77
N TYR A 641 11.25 25.85 3.50
CA TYR A 641 12.19 24.75 3.32
C TYR A 641 13.29 24.77 4.37
N LYS A 642 13.72 23.57 4.76
CA LYS A 642 14.93 23.33 5.55
C LYS A 642 15.71 22.16 4.95
N VAL A 643 17.00 22.10 5.24
CA VAL A 643 17.85 20.97 4.87
C VAL A 643 18.58 20.48 6.11
N LEU A 644 18.71 19.17 6.26
CA LEU A 644 19.58 18.52 7.25
C LEU A 644 20.56 17.59 6.54
N ALA A 645 21.76 17.44 7.09
CA ALA A 645 22.74 16.44 6.74
C ALA A 645 22.65 15.20 7.66
N MET A 646 22.99 14.04 7.12
CA MET A 646 23.11 12.76 7.81
C MET A 646 24.41 12.06 7.41
N ASP A 647 25.18 11.60 8.39
CA ASP A 647 26.42 10.84 8.16
C ASP A 647 26.15 9.35 7.83
N ALA A 648 27.22 8.60 7.55
CA ALA A 648 27.14 7.16 7.31
C ALA A 648 26.71 6.34 8.54
N SER A 649 26.85 6.91 9.74
CA SER A 649 26.49 6.32 11.04
C SER A 649 25.01 6.49 11.39
N GLY A 650 24.27 7.24 10.56
CA GLY A 650 22.87 7.59 10.76
C GLY A 650 22.64 8.73 11.76
N ASN A 651 23.66 9.51 12.13
CA ASN A 651 23.49 10.71 12.95
C ASN A 651 23.00 11.87 12.10
N ARG A 652 22.01 12.59 12.62
CA ARG A 652 21.34 13.70 11.92
C ARG A 652 21.76 15.03 12.53
N SER A 653 22.18 15.95 11.68
CA SER A 653 22.40 17.36 12.06
C SER A 653 21.10 18.06 12.49
N ALA A 654 21.25 19.20 13.17
CA ALA A 654 20.16 20.17 13.24
C ALA A 654 19.82 20.68 11.83
N ALA A 655 18.55 21.02 11.61
CA ALA A 655 18.12 21.59 10.34
C ALA A 655 18.68 23.00 10.11
N SER A 656 18.90 23.36 8.85
CA SER A 656 19.28 24.71 8.42
C SER A 656 18.24 25.75 8.87
N THR A 657 18.63 27.03 8.85
CA THR A 657 17.65 28.12 8.98
C THR A 657 16.60 28.02 7.86
N PRO A 658 15.30 28.16 8.18
CA PRO A 658 14.25 28.02 7.17
C PRO A 658 14.29 29.15 6.14
N VAL A 659 14.03 28.80 4.89
CA VAL A 659 13.87 29.76 3.80
C VAL A 659 12.48 29.60 3.20
N SER A 660 11.75 30.71 3.11
CA SER A 660 10.42 30.73 2.50
C SER A 660 10.48 31.17 1.05
N CYS A 661 9.65 30.55 0.21
CA CYS A 661 9.44 30.99 -1.16
C CYS A 661 7.96 30.88 -1.54
N GLU A 662 7.58 31.65 -2.56
CA GLU A 662 6.30 31.57 -3.24
C GLU A 662 6.60 31.23 -4.70
N THR A 663 5.85 30.28 -5.28
CA THR A 663 5.97 29.95 -6.71
C THR A 663 5.63 31.17 -7.56
N ILE A 664 6.27 31.34 -8.72
CA ILE A 664 6.22 32.59 -9.50
C ILE A 664 4.81 32.95 -10.01
N GLY A 665 3.83 32.04 -10.01
CA GLY A 665 2.42 32.35 -10.34
C GLY A 665 2.19 32.85 -11.78
N GLU A 666 3.24 32.93 -12.60
CA GLU A 666 3.18 33.34 -13.98
C GLU A 666 2.51 32.26 -14.83
N LYS A 667 1.70 32.73 -15.79
CA LYS A 667 1.01 31.89 -16.77
C LYS A 667 1.98 31.51 -17.89
N GLU A 668 2.46 30.27 -17.89
CA GLU A 668 3.46 29.82 -18.86
C GLU A 668 3.37 28.31 -19.20
N LEU A 669 4.26 27.87 -20.08
CA LEU A 669 4.49 26.47 -20.42
C LEU A 669 5.31 25.81 -19.30
N ILE A 670 4.73 24.84 -18.61
CA ILE A 670 5.35 24.20 -17.44
C ILE A 670 5.97 22.83 -17.74
N ALA A 671 5.54 22.17 -18.82
CA ALA A 671 6.16 20.93 -19.29
C ALA A 671 6.10 20.83 -20.82
N HIS A 672 7.19 20.38 -21.44
CA HIS A 672 7.25 20.09 -22.86
C HIS A 672 7.98 18.77 -23.08
N LEU A 673 7.25 17.80 -23.61
CA LEU A 673 7.69 16.44 -23.89
C LEU A 673 7.62 16.21 -25.41
N PRO A 674 8.71 16.44 -26.16
CA PRO A 674 8.70 16.27 -27.61
C PRO A 674 8.43 14.83 -28.04
N PHE A 675 8.93 13.87 -27.27
CA PHE A 675 8.94 12.43 -27.58
C PHE A 675 9.62 12.07 -28.90
N THR A 676 10.67 12.81 -29.26
CA THR A 676 11.49 12.53 -30.44
C THR A 676 12.33 11.27 -30.27
N GLU A 677 12.98 11.12 -29.10
CA GLU A 677 13.93 10.05 -28.83
C GLU A 677 13.95 9.56 -27.37
N ASN A 678 13.29 10.29 -26.45
CA ASN A 678 13.27 9.98 -25.02
C ASN A 678 12.00 10.55 -24.34
N LEU A 679 11.83 10.27 -23.05
CA LEU A 679 10.67 10.69 -22.23
C LEU A 679 10.92 11.98 -21.43
N THR A 680 11.98 12.73 -21.77
CA THR A 680 12.49 13.84 -20.95
C THR A 680 11.68 15.10 -21.20
N ASP A 681 11.31 15.77 -20.11
CA ASP A 681 10.81 17.14 -20.17
C ASP A 681 11.98 18.10 -20.46
N ILE A 682 11.83 18.91 -21.50
CA ILE A 682 12.84 19.89 -21.90
C ILE A 682 12.65 21.25 -21.22
N SER A 683 11.56 21.42 -20.45
CA SER A 683 11.37 22.57 -19.58
C SER A 683 12.34 22.53 -18.37
N GLY A 684 12.46 23.67 -17.68
CA GLY A 684 13.17 23.76 -16.41
C GLY A 684 12.52 22.99 -15.25
N ASN A 685 11.31 22.45 -15.36
CA ASN A 685 10.59 21.85 -14.23
C ASN A 685 10.78 20.32 -14.07
N ASP A 686 11.43 19.67 -15.04
CA ASP A 686 11.79 18.23 -15.03
C ASP A 686 10.59 17.29 -14.80
N PHE A 687 9.46 17.59 -15.43
CA PHE A 687 8.25 16.74 -15.43
C PHE A 687 8.34 15.57 -16.42
N SER A 688 9.51 14.92 -16.48
CA SER A 688 9.80 13.80 -17.38
C SER A 688 8.87 12.62 -17.12
N VAL A 689 8.36 11.93 -18.14
CA VAL A 689 7.38 10.84 -17.96
C VAL A 689 8.07 9.54 -17.57
N LYS A 690 7.43 8.70 -16.76
CA LYS A 690 7.94 7.38 -16.35
C LYS A 690 7.09 6.23 -16.88
N THR A 691 7.67 5.05 -17.02
CA THR A 691 6.96 3.81 -17.40
C THR A 691 7.64 2.58 -16.81
N ASN A 692 6.86 1.52 -16.57
CA ASN A 692 7.36 0.19 -16.19
C ASN A 692 7.67 -0.69 -17.42
N SER A 693 7.58 -0.15 -18.63
CA SER A 693 7.83 -0.84 -19.89
C SER A 693 8.97 -0.17 -20.67
N SER A 694 9.50 -0.87 -21.67
CA SER A 694 10.49 -0.26 -22.57
C SER A 694 9.82 0.73 -23.52
N SER A 695 10.23 2.00 -23.46
CA SER A 695 9.79 3.02 -24.42
C SER A 695 10.36 2.77 -25.82
N SER A 696 9.59 3.07 -26.85
CA SER A 696 10.06 3.04 -28.24
C SER A 696 9.64 4.28 -29.00
N PHE A 697 10.48 4.74 -29.93
CA PHE A 697 10.26 5.97 -30.70
C PHE A 697 10.27 5.68 -32.19
N ARG A 698 9.41 6.38 -32.93
CA ARG A 698 9.27 6.26 -34.38
C ARG A 698 8.74 7.57 -34.93
N ASP A 699 9.30 8.04 -36.05
CA ASP A 699 8.84 9.24 -36.76
C ASP A 699 8.72 10.45 -35.80
N ASN A 700 9.77 10.67 -34.99
CA ASN A 700 9.83 11.72 -33.96
C ASN A 700 8.67 11.70 -32.95
N SER A 701 8.12 10.51 -32.68
CA SER A 701 6.97 10.31 -31.79
C SER A 701 7.19 9.10 -30.89
N LEU A 702 6.57 9.11 -29.71
CA LEU A 702 6.42 7.94 -28.86
C LEU A 702 5.57 6.90 -29.57
N TYR A 703 6.12 5.72 -29.79
CA TYR A 703 5.41 4.60 -30.40
C TYR A 703 4.85 3.66 -29.34
N MET A 704 3.52 3.63 -29.26
CA MET A 704 2.75 2.92 -28.23
C MET A 704 2.01 1.73 -28.85
N ARG A 705 2.17 0.56 -28.24
CA ARG A 705 1.55 -0.73 -28.61
C ARG A 705 0.67 -1.27 -27.49
N GLY A 706 0.18 -0.40 -26.62
CA GLY A 706 -0.61 -0.76 -25.43
C GLY A 706 0.16 -0.60 -24.11
N GLU A 707 1.42 -0.14 -24.16
CA GLU A 707 2.12 0.36 -22.97
C GLU A 707 1.50 1.68 -22.49
N TYR A 708 1.70 2.01 -21.21
CA TYR A 708 1.30 3.29 -20.65
C TYR A 708 2.46 4.01 -19.96
N TYR A 709 2.27 5.31 -19.76
CA TYR A 709 3.26 6.21 -19.20
C TYR A 709 2.60 7.09 -18.14
N GLN A 710 3.24 7.22 -16.98
CA GLN A 710 2.71 7.98 -15.85
C GLN A 710 3.36 9.34 -15.77
N LEU A 711 2.52 10.35 -15.65
CA LEU A 711 2.90 11.74 -15.46
C LEU A 711 3.08 12.05 -13.96
N PRO A 712 3.94 13.04 -13.62
CA PRO A 712 4.08 13.54 -12.26
C PRO A 712 2.73 13.94 -11.64
N TYR A 713 2.56 13.63 -10.36
CA TYR A 713 1.29 13.84 -9.63
C TYR A 713 0.91 15.30 -9.44
N SER A 714 1.88 16.21 -9.42
CA SER A 714 1.69 17.67 -9.29
C SER A 714 1.36 18.36 -10.61
N LEU A 715 1.67 17.74 -11.75
CA LEU A 715 1.65 18.40 -13.07
C LEU A 715 0.29 18.99 -13.43
N LEU A 716 -0.80 18.35 -13.00
CA LEU A 716 -2.18 18.73 -13.33
C LEU A 716 -2.98 19.18 -12.11
N CYS A 717 -2.32 19.56 -11.02
CA CYS A 717 -2.98 20.04 -9.80
C CYS A 717 -3.45 21.50 -9.88
N HIS A 718 -3.04 22.26 -10.89
CA HIS A 718 -3.47 23.64 -11.11
C HIS A 718 -4.99 23.73 -11.36
N GLU A 719 -5.64 24.80 -10.88
CA GLU A 719 -7.08 25.03 -11.12
C GLU A 719 -7.38 25.21 -12.61
N ASP A 720 -6.58 26.06 -13.26
CA ASP A 720 -6.60 26.29 -14.69
C ASP A 720 -5.41 25.59 -15.34
N PHE A 721 -5.61 24.94 -16.48
CA PHE A 721 -4.51 24.34 -17.24
C PHE A 721 -4.89 24.09 -18.69
N THR A 722 -3.87 23.92 -19.54
CA THR A 722 -4.05 23.40 -20.90
C THR A 722 -3.11 22.24 -21.14
N ILE A 723 -3.66 21.12 -21.60
CA ILE A 723 -2.89 19.99 -22.13
C ILE A 723 -3.07 19.97 -23.64
N MET A 724 -2.00 19.78 -24.38
CA MET A 724 -2.07 19.57 -25.83
C MET A 724 -1.05 18.55 -26.29
N MET A 725 -1.39 17.82 -27.35
CA MET A 725 -0.56 16.78 -27.93
C MET A 725 -0.94 16.54 -29.39
N ARG A 726 -0.03 15.93 -30.15
CA ARG A 726 -0.35 15.31 -31.43
C ARG A 726 -0.46 13.81 -31.23
N ALA A 727 -1.52 13.22 -31.78
CA ALA A 727 -1.73 11.78 -31.66
C ALA A 727 -2.23 11.19 -32.98
N LEU A 728 -1.75 10.00 -33.29
CA LEU A 728 -2.16 9.21 -34.45
C LEU A 728 -2.52 7.83 -33.96
N ARG A 729 -3.78 7.41 -34.12
CA ARG A 729 -4.19 6.02 -33.84
C ARG A 729 -3.73 5.08 -34.95
N THR A 730 -3.03 4.01 -34.59
CA THR A 730 -2.63 2.94 -35.52
C THR A 730 -3.45 1.67 -35.37
N SER A 731 -4.29 1.59 -34.34
CA SER A 731 -5.31 0.56 -34.16
C SER A 731 -6.68 1.08 -34.57
N ALA A 732 -7.49 0.20 -35.18
CA ALA A 732 -8.90 0.45 -35.46
C ALA A 732 -9.82 0.05 -34.29
N VAL A 733 -9.25 -0.50 -33.20
CA VAL A 733 -9.99 -0.83 -31.98
C VAL A 733 -10.54 0.46 -31.36
N ASP A 734 -11.80 0.39 -30.98
CA ASP A 734 -12.58 1.47 -30.39
C ASP A 734 -12.42 1.51 -28.87
N GLY A 735 -12.61 2.67 -28.24
CA GLY A 735 -12.58 2.82 -26.78
C GLY A 735 -11.19 2.83 -26.15
N LEU A 736 -10.11 2.95 -26.93
CA LEU A 736 -8.74 3.05 -26.42
C LEU A 736 -8.47 4.44 -25.83
N THR A 737 -7.98 4.50 -24.59
CA THR A 737 -7.77 5.76 -23.87
C THR A 737 -6.39 6.34 -24.14
N LEU A 738 -6.34 7.54 -24.73
CA LEU A 738 -5.10 8.27 -25.06
C LEU A 738 -4.50 8.96 -23.83
N PHE A 739 -5.34 9.60 -23.02
CA PHE A 739 -4.90 10.37 -21.87
C PHE A 739 -5.95 10.26 -20.76
N SER A 740 -5.50 10.22 -19.51
CA SER A 740 -6.37 10.28 -18.35
C SER A 740 -5.75 11.06 -17.19
N THR A 741 -6.60 11.65 -16.35
CA THR A 741 -6.21 12.24 -15.06
C THR A 741 -7.32 12.07 -14.03
N GLY A 742 -6.99 11.87 -12.75
CA GLY A 742 -7.99 11.71 -11.69
C GLY A 742 -7.43 10.99 -10.47
N ILE A 743 -8.31 10.31 -9.74
CA ILE A 743 -7.96 9.47 -8.58
C ILE A 743 -8.64 8.10 -8.61
N GLY A 744 -9.32 7.71 -9.69
CA GLY A 744 -9.88 6.36 -9.80
C GLY A 744 -11.06 6.28 -10.76
N GLU A 745 -11.72 5.12 -10.79
CA GLU A 745 -12.73 4.78 -11.79
C GLU A 745 -14.01 5.63 -11.73
N GLU A 746 -14.26 6.28 -10.59
CA GLU A 746 -15.40 7.16 -10.36
C GLU A 746 -15.04 8.65 -10.46
N SER A 747 -13.76 9.02 -10.34
CA SER A 747 -13.28 10.40 -10.36
C SER A 747 -12.11 10.55 -11.32
N TYR A 748 -12.41 10.94 -12.56
CA TYR A 748 -11.50 10.91 -13.69
C TYR A 748 -11.89 11.87 -14.81
N MET A 749 -10.92 12.19 -15.68
CA MET A 749 -11.13 12.79 -16.98
C MET A 749 -10.33 12.00 -18.02
N ASP A 750 -11.00 11.37 -18.99
CA ASP A 750 -10.42 10.46 -19.98
C ASP A 750 -10.68 10.95 -21.41
N LEU A 751 -9.63 10.96 -22.24
CA LEU A 751 -9.67 11.30 -23.66
C LEU A 751 -9.45 10.04 -24.52
N SER A 752 -10.38 9.79 -25.44
CA SER A 752 -10.28 8.70 -26.44
C SER A 752 -10.48 9.26 -27.85
N LEU A 753 -9.61 8.87 -28.79
CA LEU A 753 -9.67 9.35 -30.18
C LEU A 753 -10.78 8.71 -31.03
N SER A 754 -11.27 7.55 -30.60
CA SER A 754 -12.40 6.82 -31.18
C SER A 754 -13.01 5.98 -30.05
N ASN A 755 -14.28 6.25 -29.73
CA ASN A 755 -15.12 5.55 -28.77
C ASN A 755 -16.58 5.66 -29.25
N GLY A 756 -17.21 4.55 -29.63
CA GLY A 756 -18.51 4.53 -30.30
C GLY A 756 -18.50 5.26 -31.65
N GLY A 757 -17.35 5.33 -32.34
CA GLY A 757 -17.20 6.11 -33.57
C GLY A 757 -17.09 7.62 -33.37
N GLN A 758 -16.80 8.07 -32.15
CA GLN A 758 -16.63 9.49 -31.80
C GLN A 758 -15.29 9.72 -31.10
N LEU A 759 -14.71 10.91 -31.23
CA LEU A 759 -13.66 11.36 -30.32
C LEU A 759 -14.36 11.87 -29.07
N THR A 760 -13.95 11.40 -27.89
CA THR A 760 -14.66 11.65 -26.63
C THR A 760 -13.71 12.14 -25.54
N LEU A 761 -14.12 13.17 -24.81
CA LEU A 761 -13.53 13.59 -23.55
C LEU A 761 -14.61 13.43 -22.47
N THR A 762 -14.44 12.43 -21.61
CA THR A 762 -15.39 12.12 -20.53
C THR A 762 -14.83 12.64 -19.22
N ALA A 763 -15.65 13.28 -18.39
CA ALA A 763 -15.27 13.65 -17.03
C ALA A 763 -16.30 13.15 -16.01
N SER A 764 -15.80 12.68 -14.88
CA SER A 764 -16.56 12.27 -13.71
C SER A 764 -15.87 12.80 -12.46
N ASN A 765 -16.65 13.35 -11.53
CA ASN A 765 -16.13 13.86 -10.25
C ASN A 765 -16.49 12.95 -9.04
N GLY A 766 -17.00 11.74 -9.32
CA GLY A 766 -17.52 10.79 -8.33
C GLY A 766 -19.01 10.93 -8.03
N ARG A 767 -19.69 11.94 -8.56
CA ARG A 767 -21.15 12.16 -8.39
C ARG A 767 -21.86 12.37 -9.72
N ASN A 768 -21.28 13.21 -10.56
CA ASN A 768 -21.79 13.56 -11.87
C ASN A 768 -20.82 13.07 -12.93
N LYS A 769 -21.37 12.67 -14.08
CA LYS A 769 -20.60 12.26 -15.25
C LYS A 769 -21.20 12.88 -16.51
N ASP A 770 -20.35 13.44 -17.36
CA ASP A 770 -20.74 13.99 -18.66
C ASP A 770 -19.57 13.90 -19.64
N MET A 771 -19.81 14.22 -20.91
CA MET A 771 -18.80 14.14 -21.96
C MET A 771 -18.94 15.21 -23.04
N ILE A 772 -17.81 15.63 -23.58
CA ILE A 772 -17.72 16.35 -24.86
C ILE A 772 -17.36 15.32 -25.93
N TYR A 773 -18.06 15.35 -27.07
CA TYR A 773 -17.77 14.47 -28.19
C TYR A 773 -17.80 15.19 -29.53
N THR A 774 -17.06 14.66 -30.49
CA THR A 774 -17.03 15.13 -31.88
C THR A 774 -16.76 13.96 -32.83
N THR A 775 -16.61 14.24 -34.12
CA THR A 775 -16.19 13.25 -35.11
C THR A 775 -14.90 12.55 -34.68
N GLU A 776 -14.85 11.22 -34.78
CA GLU A 776 -13.64 10.46 -34.44
C GLU A 776 -12.40 10.93 -35.22
N ALA A 777 -11.23 10.72 -34.63
CA ALA A 777 -9.97 10.99 -35.32
C ALA A 777 -9.83 10.05 -36.52
N PRO A 778 -9.48 10.56 -37.72
CA PRO A 778 -9.30 9.72 -38.90
C PRO A 778 -8.23 8.65 -38.65
N TYR A 779 -8.53 7.42 -39.08
CA TYR A 779 -7.60 6.31 -38.89
C TYR A 779 -6.29 6.56 -39.64
N ARG A 780 -5.14 6.35 -38.96
CA ARG A 780 -3.78 6.60 -39.48
C ARG A 780 -3.54 8.03 -39.96
N THR A 781 -4.21 9.01 -39.35
CA THR A 781 -3.92 10.44 -39.56
C THR A 781 -3.57 11.06 -38.22
N SER A 782 -2.56 11.93 -38.22
CA SER A 782 -2.19 12.69 -37.03
C SER A 782 -3.19 13.80 -36.81
N VAL A 783 -3.72 13.91 -35.60
CA VAL A 783 -4.59 14.99 -35.16
C VAL A 783 -3.93 15.73 -34.01
N HIS A 784 -4.11 17.05 -33.96
CA HIS A 784 -3.77 17.84 -32.80
C HIS A 784 -4.98 17.92 -31.86
N VAL A 785 -4.81 17.54 -30.60
CA VAL A 785 -5.86 17.63 -29.58
C VAL A 785 -5.38 18.53 -28.43
N ALA A 786 -6.26 19.41 -27.96
CA ALA A 786 -6.01 20.22 -26.77
C ALA A 786 -7.24 20.27 -25.85
N ILE A 787 -6.98 20.24 -24.54
CA ILE A 787 -7.96 20.34 -23.47
C ILE A 787 -7.59 21.58 -22.66
N ALA A 788 -8.39 22.64 -22.75
CA ALA A 788 -8.23 23.84 -21.93
C ALA A 788 -9.28 23.84 -20.82
N VAL A 789 -8.83 23.91 -19.57
CA VAL A 789 -9.66 23.97 -18.37
C VAL A 789 -9.51 25.34 -17.75
N GLU A 790 -10.61 26.07 -17.63
CA GLU A 790 -10.69 27.39 -16.99
C GLU A 790 -11.81 27.37 -15.96
N LYS A 791 -11.48 27.46 -14.67
CA LYS A 791 -12.41 27.47 -13.54
C LYS A 791 -13.41 26.31 -13.60
N GLY A 792 -12.90 25.11 -13.87
CA GLY A 792 -13.68 23.87 -14.00
C GLY A 792 -14.40 23.70 -15.35
N LYS A 793 -14.50 24.74 -16.17
CA LYS A 793 -15.10 24.66 -17.51
C LYS A 793 -14.05 24.18 -18.52
N VAL A 794 -14.40 23.15 -19.28
CA VAL A 794 -13.51 22.50 -20.24
C VAL A 794 -13.87 22.88 -21.67
N THR A 795 -12.88 23.23 -22.49
CA THR A 795 -13.03 23.30 -23.95
C THR A 795 -12.08 22.30 -24.62
N LEU A 796 -12.64 21.45 -25.46
CA LEU A 796 -11.91 20.49 -26.28
C LEU A 796 -11.66 21.09 -27.67
N TYR A 797 -10.42 21.00 -28.15
CA TYR A 797 -10.00 21.44 -29.47
C TYR A 797 -9.46 20.27 -30.28
N VAL A 798 -9.80 20.24 -31.57
CA VAL A 798 -9.22 19.34 -32.57
C VAL A 798 -8.70 20.17 -33.73
N ASP A 799 -7.44 19.97 -34.10
CA ASP A 799 -6.72 20.71 -35.16
C ASP A 799 -6.87 22.23 -35.06
N GLY A 800 -6.73 22.74 -33.83
CA GLY A 800 -6.77 24.17 -33.51
C GLY A 800 -8.18 24.74 -33.34
N LYS A 801 -9.25 23.95 -33.58
CA LYS A 801 -10.63 24.43 -33.54
C LYS A 801 -11.39 23.86 -32.34
N ALA A 802 -12.12 24.72 -31.63
CA ALA A 802 -13.00 24.27 -30.55
C ALA A 802 -14.11 23.37 -31.12
N VAL A 803 -14.22 22.15 -30.59
CA VAL A 803 -15.25 21.16 -30.99
C VAL A 803 -16.36 21.03 -29.95
N GLY A 804 -16.11 21.48 -28.72
CA GLY A 804 -17.12 21.54 -27.68
C GLY A 804 -16.60 22.18 -26.41
N THR A 805 -17.51 22.74 -25.62
CA THR A 805 -17.23 23.39 -24.35
C THR A 805 -18.30 22.96 -23.33
N GLY A 806 -17.89 22.56 -22.13
CA GLY A 806 -18.80 22.03 -21.10
C GLY A 806 -18.05 21.52 -19.87
N LEU A 807 -18.60 20.50 -19.22
CA LEU A 807 -18.00 19.77 -18.08
C LEU A 807 -17.75 20.61 -16.80
N ASP A 808 -18.37 21.78 -16.68
CA ASP A 808 -18.34 22.57 -15.45
C ASP A 808 -18.99 21.79 -14.29
N GLY A 809 -18.23 21.62 -13.20
CA GLY A 809 -18.61 20.77 -12.09
C GLY A 809 -18.45 19.26 -12.33
N TYR A 810 -17.85 18.81 -13.43
CA TYR A 810 -17.55 17.39 -13.72
C TYR A 810 -16.07 17.04 -13.67
N VAL A 811 -15.18 18.03 -13.80
CA VAL A 811 -13.72 17.82 -13.69
C VAL A 811 -13.38 17.31 -12.29
N PRO A 812 -12.61 16.21 -12.16
CA PRO A 812 -12.22 15.69 -10.85
C PRO A 812 -11.37 16.74 -10.11
N SER A 813 -11.70 17.02 -8.85
CA SER A 813 -10.97 18.03 -8.06
C SER A 813 -9.53 17.59 -7.76
N GLU A 814 -9.33 16.29 -7.55
CA GLU A 814 -8.03 15.65 -7.33
C GLU A 814 -7.56 14.95 -8.61
N ARG A 815 -6.33 15.23 -9.04
CA ARG A 815 -5.78 14.82 -10.35
C ARG A 815 -4.40 14.17 -10.24
N LEU A 816 -4.22 13.39 -9.17
CA LEU A 816 -2.93 12.80 -8.78
C LEU A 816 -2.45 11.70 -9.72
N LEU A 817 -3.38 10.88 -10.21
CA LEU A 817 -3.07 9.78 -11.11
C LEU A 817 -3.29 10.26 -12.54
N SER A 818 -2.21 10.56 -13.24
CA SER A 818 -2.26 11.07 -14.62
C SER A 818 -1.45 10.18 -15.55
N TYR A 819 -2.06 9.74 -16.65
CA TYR A 819 -1.47 8.76 -17.55
C TYR A 819 -1.62 9.14 -19.02
N ILE A 820 -0.62 8.75 -19.81
CA ILE A 820 -0.68 8.67 -21.26
C ILE A 820 -0.82 7.19 -21.64
N GLY A 821 -1.83 6.88 -22.44
CA GLY A 821 -2.06 5.56 -23.03
C GLY A 821 -2.94 4.62 -22.24
N ARG A 822 -3.59 5.07 -21.16
CA ARG A 822 -4.54 4.27 -20.38
C ARG A 822 -5.56 5.15 -19.66
N GLY A 823 -6.67 4.56 -19.28
CA GLY A 823 -7.68 5.19 -18.42
C GLY A 823 -7.40 4.99 -16.92
N GLN A 824 -8.23 5.64 -16.10
CA GLN A 824 -8.31 5.37 -14.66
C GLN A 824 -8.95 4.03 -14.37
N LYS A 825 -9.88 3.61 -15.24
CA LYS A 825 -10.41 2.25 -15.23
C LYS A 825 -9.29 1.29 -15.61
N MET A 826 -9.00 0.29 -14.78
CA MET A 826 -7.94 -0.71 -15.03
C MET A 826 -8.39 -1.73 -16.10
N THR A 827 -9.01 -1.26 -17.19
CA THR A 827 -9.39 -2.05 -18.35
C THR A 827 -8.19 -2.17 -19.29
N ASN A 828 -8.10 -3.27 -20.06
CA ASN A 828 -7.05 -3.47 -21.07
C ASN A 828 -7.23 -2.59 -22.33
N ASN A 829 -7.75 -1.36 -22.17
CA ASN A 829 -8.10 -0.43 -23.25
C ASN A 829 -7.01 0.63 -23.48
N ASN A 830 -5.76 0.18 -23.53
CA ASN A 830 -4.62 1.07 -23.66
C ASN A 830 -4.44 1.58 -25.09
N PHE A 831 -3.96 2.82 -25.25
CA PHE A 831 -3.76 3.43 -26.55
C PHE A 831 -2.71 2.69 -27.41
N VAL A 832 -2.99 2.60 -28.70
CA VAL A 832 -2.09 2.03 -29.70
C VAL A 832 -1.93 3.03 -30.85
N GLY A 833 -0.75 3.64 -30.96
CA GLY A 833 -0.53 4.75 -31.86
C GLY A 833 0.83 5.45 -31.71
N LEU A 834 0.91 6.63 -32.30
CA LEU A 834 2.03 7.57 -32.15
C LEU A 834 1.55 8.78 -31.37
N LEU A 835 2.38 9.30 -30.46
CA LEU A 835 2.13 10.54 -29.74
C LEU A 835 3.39 11.42 -29.73
N SER A 836 3.23 12.71 -29.98
CA SER A 836 4.34 13.68 -29.98
C SER A 836 3.89 15.05 -29.48
N ASP A 837 4.87 15.87 -29.14
CA ASP A 837 4.69 17.28 -28.77
C ASP A 837 3.67 17.48 -27.62
N PHE A 838 3.79 16.69 -26.55
CA PHE A 838 2.92 16.83 -25.39
C PHE A 838 3.37 18.05 -24.57
N ARG A 839 2.44 18.98 -24.33
CA ARG A 839 2.69 20.23 -23.62
C ARG A 839 1.65 20.44 -22.54
N VAL A 840 2.10 21.03 -21.43
CA VAL A 840 1.23 21.44 -20.32
C VAL A 840 1.49 22.90 -19.98
N TYR A 841 0.43 23.68 -19.92
CA TYR A 841 0.42 25.06 -19.43
C TYR A 841 -0.37 25.10 -18.13
N ASN A 842 0.09 25.90 -17.16
CA ASN A 842 -0.61 26.14 -15.88
C ASN A 842 -1.77 27.15 -15.99
N HIS A 843 -2.33 27.32 -17.19
CA HIS A 843 -3.47 28.18 -17.44
C HIS A 843 -4.23 27.71 -18.68
N ALA A 844 -5.47 28.17 -18.83
CA ALA A 844 -6.23 28.02 -20.06
C ALA A 844 -5.65 28.92 -21.17
N LEU A 845 -5.21 28.32 -22.27
CA LEU A 845 -4.81 29.06 -23.48
C LEU A 845 -6.05 29.56 -24.22
N SER A 846 -5.91 30.70 -24.90
CA SER A 846 -6.94 31.20 -25.80
C SER A 846 -7.08 30.33 -27.05
N ALA A 847 -8.25 30.39 -27.69
CA ALA A 847 -8.49 29.71 -28.96
C ALA A 847 -7.45 30.08 -30.05
N TYR A 848 -7.00 31.35 -30.06
CA TYR A 848 -5.99 31.83 -31.01
C TYR A 848 -4.62 31.20 -30.75
N GLU A 849 -4.17 31.13 -29.49
CA GLU A 849 -2.90 30.49 -29.15
C GLU A 849 -2.90 29.01 -29.51
N ILE A 850 -3.99 28.31 -29.23
CA ILE A 850 -4.16 26.89 -29.60
C ILE A 850 -4.15 26.72 -31.13
N GLU A 851 -4.83 27.58 -31.87
CA GLU A 851 -4.82 27.56 -33.35
C GLU A 851 -3.41 27.78 -33.91
N VAL A 852 -2.67 28.77 -33.37
CA VAL A 852 -1.29 29.06 -33.79
C VAL A 852 -0.37 27.88 -33.51
N ILE A 853 -0.43 27.26 -32.33
CA ILE A 853 0.42 26.10 -32.00
C ILE A 853 0.05 24.88 -32.85
N ALA A 854 -1.26 24.64 -33.05
CA ALA A 854 -1.74 23.57 -33.92
C ALA A 854 -1.27 23.74 -35.38
N ALA A 855 -1.12 24.98 -35.86
CA ALA A 855 -0.60 25.27 -37.19
C ALA A 855 0.95 25.29 -37.26
N ALA A 856 1.63 25.74 -36.20
CA ALA A 856 3.09 25.93 -36.18
C ALA A 856 3.87 24.62 -36.41
N VAL A 857 3.32 23.49 -35.97
CA VAL A 857 3.95 22.17 -36.18
C VAL A 857 3.45 21.48 -37.46
N SER A 858 2.29 21.87 -38.02
CA SER A 858 1.90 21.47 -39.39
C SER A 858 2.71 22.24 -40.44
N GLY A 859 3.33 23.37 -40.07
CA GLY A 859 4.19 24.20 -40.91
C GLY A 859 5.63 23.71 -41.07
N VAL A 860 6.07 22.70 -40.30
CA VAL A 860 7.43 22.13 -40.45
C VAL A 860 7.52 21.10 -41.59
N GLU A 861 6.39 20.62 -42.11
CA GLU A 861 6.37 20.00 -43.45
C GLU A 861 6.60 21.04 -44.58
N GLY A 862 6.45 22.33 -44.27
CA GLY A 862 6.59 23.46 -45.21
C GLY A 862 7.95 24.17 -45.23
N ILE A 863 8.88 23.85 -44.31
CA ILE A 863 10.27 24.37 -44.33
C ILE A 863 11.28 23.22 -44.45
N MET A 864 10.90 22.14 -45.12
CA MET A 864 11.84 21.13 -45.63
C MET A 864 11.74 20.92 -47.15
N SER A 865 11.21 21.90 -47.91
CA SER A 865 11.20 21.87 -49.38
C SER A 865 12.10 22.90 -50.06
N ALA A 866 12.90 23.66 -49.31
CA ALA A 866 14.17 24.11 -49.87
C ALA A 866 15.18 23.00 -49.58
N SER A 867 15.16 21.92 -50.38
CA SER A 867 16.39 21.14 -50.54
C SER A 867 17.49 22.16 -50.83
N PRO A 868 18.53 22.27 -50.00
CA PRO A 868 19.52 23.30 -50.20
C PRO A 868 20.08 23.08 -51.61
N SER A 869 20.12 24.15 -52.41
CA SER A 869 20.48 24.00 -53.81
C SER A 869 21.94 23.61 -53.91
N ILE A 870 22.28 22.74 -54.86
CA ILE A 870 23.66 22.36 -55.10
C ILE A 870 24.41 23.61 -55.57
N VAL A 871 25.37 24.06 -54.77
CA VAL A 871 26.25 25.19 -55.09
C VAL A 871 27.48 24.73 -55.85
N ALA A 872 27.96 23.51 -55.57
CA ALA A 872 29.08 22.92 -56.30
C ALA A 872 29.04 21.39 -56.25
N VAL A 873 29.41 20.75 -57.36
CA VAL A 873 29.77 19.33 -57.42
C VAL A 873 31.25 19.26 -57.78
N GLU A 874 32.04 18.65 -56.91
CA GLU A 874 33.49 18.51 -57.06
C GLU A 874 33.83 17.02 -57.20
N TYR A 875 34.62 16.66 -58.21
CA TYR A 875 35.04 15.29 -58.47
C TYR A 875 36.49 15.10 -58.02
N TYR A 876 36.79 13.97 -57.39
CA TYR A 876 38.13 13.65 -56.91
C TYR A 876 38.50 12.19 -57.19
N THR A 877 39.78 11.94 -57.44
CA THR A 877 40.34 10.58 -57.37
C THR A 877 40.35 10.08 -55.92
N PRO A 878 40.45 8.75 -55.67
CA PRO A 878 40.59 8.22 -54.32
C PRO A 878 41.83 8.74 -53.58
N GLN A 879 42.82 9.26 -54.31
CA GLN A 879 44.06 9.86 -53.79
C GLN A 879 43.92 11.37 -53.51
N GLY A 880 42.75 11.97 -53.72
CA GLY A 880 42.46 13.37 -53.40
C GLY A 880 42.77 14.38 -54.51
N THR A 881 43.09 13.93 -55.73
CA THR A 881 43.32 14.82 -56.88
C THR A 881 41.99 15.31 -57.46
N ARG A 882 41.81 16.63 -57.61
CA ARG A 882 40.59 17.23 -58.17
C ARG A 882 40.48 16.94 -59.67
N LEU A 883 39.30 16.49 -60.11
CA LEU A 883 38.92 16.23 -61.48
C LEU A 883 37.94 17.32 -61.96
N THR A 884 37.94 17.59 -63.26
CA THR A 884 37.00 18.53 -63.90
C THR A 884 35.60 17.95 -64.06
N GLU A 885 35.50 16.63 -64.16
CA GLU A 885 34.26 15.86 -64.29
C GLU A 885 34.43 14.46 -63.69
N GLN A 886 33.35 13.67 -63.65
CA GLN A 886 33.42 12.28 -63.18
C GLN A 886 34.31 11.44 -64.10
N ALA A 887 35.20 10.62 -63.55
CA ALA A 887 36.06 9.77 -64.38
C ALA A 887 35.23 8.72 -65.15
N ASP A 888 35.63 8.46 -66.40
CA ASP A 888 34.97 7.48 -67.29
C ASP A 888 35.26 6.02 -66.91
N TYR A 889 36.20 5.79 -66.00
CA TYR A 889 36.52 4.46 -65.45
C TYR A 889 37.07 4.57 -64.02
N GLY A 890 36.68 3.62 -63.15
CA GLY A 890 37.19 3.52 -61.78
C GLY A 890 36.36 4.26 -60.73
N ILE A 891 36.92 4.40 -59.52
CA ILE A 891 36.24 5.04 -58.38
C ILE A 891 36.42 6.56 -58.45
N THR A 892 35.32 7.30 -58.54
CA THR A 892 35.30 8.76 -58.35
C THR A 892 34.66 9.11 -57.01
N ILE A 893 35.31 9.96 -56.22
CA ILE A 893 34.71 10.59 -55.04
C ILE A 893 34.00 11.86 -55.51
N ILE A 894 32.69 11.94 -55.28
CA ILE A 894 31.87 13.11 -55.62
C ILE A 894 31.54 13.83 -54.33
N ARG A 895 31.92 15.10 -54.25
CA ARG A 895 31.64 15.98 -53.13
C ARG A 895 30.63 17.04 -53.57
N THR A 896 29.44 16.99 -53.02
CA THR A 896 28.34 17.92 -53.33
C THR A 896 28.21 18.91 -52.18
N ARG A 897 28.35 20.20 -52.49
CA ARG A 897 28.20 21.30 -51.53
C ARG A 897 26.89 22.00 -51.76
N TYR A 898 26.17 22.26 -50.67
CA TYR A 898 24.84 22.83 -50.70
C TYR A 898 24.83 24.29 -50.21
N SER A 899 23.74 25.01 -50.52
CA SER A 899 23.60 26.45 -50.23
C SER A 899 23.57 26.81 -48.75
N ASP A 900 23.34 25.83 -47.87
CA ASP A 900 23.39 25.95 -46.42
C ASP A 900 24.78 25.67 -45.83
N GLY A 901 25.78 25.41 -46.68
CA GLY A 901 27.15 25.09 -46.26
C GLY A 901 27.38 23.61 -45.94
N SER A 902 26.34 22.76 -45.97
CA SER A 902 26.49 21.32 -45.81
C SER A 902 27.20 20.68 -47.02
N VAL A 903 27.83 19.54 -46.78
CA VAL A 903 28.59 18.79 -47.79
C VAL A 903 28.27 17.32 -47.69
N THR A 904 27.83 16.70 -48.79
CA THR A 904 27.76 15.24 -48.93
C THR A 904 28.94 14.74 -49.75
N THR A 905 29.42 13.54 -49.42
CA THR A 905 30.48 12.87 -50.18
C THR A 905 30.01 11.47 -50.54
N SER A 906 29.98 11.13 -51.82
CA SER A 906 29.61 9.80 -52.31
C SER A 906 30.75 9.21 -53.16
N LYS A 907 30.75 7.89 -53.28
CA LYS A 907 31.68 7.16 -54.15
C LYS A 907 30.87 6.55 -55.29
N VAL A 908 31.25 6.85 -56.52
CA VAL A 908 30.62 6.26 -57.70
C VAL A 908 31.68 5.47 -58.47
N VAL A 909 31.33 4.25 -58.86
CA VAL A 909 32.16 3.38 -59.68
C VAL A 909 31.56 3.36 -61.08
N LYS A 910 32.35 3.73 -62.09
CA LYS A 910 32.00 3.63 -63.50
C LYS A 910 32.87 2.60 -64.19
#